data_AF-A0A953ZHN5-F1
#
_entry.id   AF-A0A953ZHN5-F1
#
_cell.length_a   1.000
_cell.length_b   1.000
_cell.length_c   1.000
_cell.angle_alpha   90.00
_cell.angle_beta   90.00
_cell.angle_gamma   90.00
#
_symmetry.space_group_name_H-M   'P 1'
#
loop_
_entity.id
_entity.type
_entity.pdbx_description
1 polymer ?
#
loop_
_entity_poly.entity_id
_entity_poly.type
_entity_poly.pdbx_seq_one_letter_code
_entity_poly.pdbx_strand_id
1 'polypeptide(L)'
;MDSRRGDTPDEIEIRAGLQRGRNIVLVKLATISSLEIKLRGDDGFPATGVVAMTPGVDSPRMKIGSSNTAVVAQPPEYTLAEKFAQQGRDAQSKLLEGLGYLAGAEVYDHYGAEILATTAAEKALALLGENPLVQLQFLRWMDEGPLYSSSERRKLTRAMTEQLLAEDATLVPAIFAKAELLSGDERYREAVELLDGALDYTPGKWRVHLKLAEVFRDANWRMEREGAIKDALRIAPDSLPVLQAASDYYASIGAQAREIAMDRQRLKLMPGDPDAHLSLANTLARTADIEGSLKHLRILIANDPASEFLQDRLAEALAANGNLTDALAVVETMAEQSPRPEAALYKGARACLQLGREELGVEYLDRVVRLSPGHHAARRQLQRIRGESEDFWSEYSVAWEELIEHDLTREQFPRADSAVILDEQIQYMYPDGSSISYVRQVRKILTQEGVDARGKERVSGELVIARTIQADGTVLEPITQSGGLIEFPGVKIGAYLDVAYLVRAGGGPLQTLDGDTFYFVDQKLDEPFAISRWVLVAPKTAPISPIYHNMRPDDEGVTITTESTGERVVYTWDVRNPQLPEREAFMPSPVELVPWIECVNPRDWRDRARKVADEGLRSVMDTPLIRDRALSLTEGLEAD
;
A
#
# COMPACT_ATOMS: atom_id res chain seq x y z
N MET A 1 2.11 14.30 26.02
CA MET A 1 2.04 12.84 25.80
C MET A 1 3.44 12.36 25.43
N ASP A 2 3.91 11.27 26.03
CA ASP A 2 5.26 10.72 25.83
C ASP A 2 5.24 9.79 24.61
N SER A 3 6.06 10.09 23.60
CA SER A 3 6.13 9.41 22.30
C SER A 3 6.69 7.99 22.35
N ARG A 4 7.10 7.50 23.52
CA ARG A 4 7.69 6.16 23.69
C ARG A 4 6.69 5.00 23.84
N ARG A 5 5.39 5.27 23.79
CA ARG A 5 4.34 4.23 23.98
C ARG A 5 3.60 3.81 22.70
N GLY A 6 3.89 4.38 21.54
CA GLY A 6 3.14 4.06 20.31
C GLY A 6 1.69 4.58 20.28
N ASP A 7 1.22 5.21 21.38
CA ASP A 7 -0.10 5.83 21.50
C ASP A 7 -0.09 7.30 21.04
N THR A 8 0.50 7.63 19.88
CA THR A 8 0.24 8.96 19.28
C THR A 8 -1.16 8.93 18.68
N PRO A 9 -2.13 9.71 19.20
CA PRO A 9 -3.45 9.75 18.59
C PRO A 9 -3.34 10.46 17.24
N ASP A 10 -3.96 9.87 16.21
CA ASP A 10 -4.02 10.46 14.87
C ASP A 10 -4.80 11.79 14.85
N GLU A 11 -5.60 12.06 15.88
CA GLU A 11 -6.41 13.27 16.04
C GLU A 11 -6.42 13.79 17.50
N ILE A 12 -6.39 15.11 17.68
CA ILE A 12 -6.47 15.77 18.99
C ILE A 12 -7.63 16.77 18.97
N GLU A 13 -8.68 16.54 19.76
CA GLU A 13 -9.81 17.48 19.91
C GLU A 13 -9.49 18.51 21.01
N ILE A 14 -9.64 19.81 20.68
CA ILE A 14 -9.49 20.91 21.64
C ILE A 14 -10.75 21.77 21.59
N ARG A 15 -11.49 21.83 22.69
CA ARG A 15 -12.61 22.76 22.85
C ARG A 15 -12.10 24.14 23.30
N ALA A 16 -12.41 25.17 22.53
CA ALA A 16 -12.02 26.55 22.83
C ALA A 16 -13.19 27.51 22.59
N GLY A 17 -13.45 28.41 23.54
CA GLY A 17 -14.41 29.50 23.36
C GLY A 17 -13.80 30.64 22.55
N LEU A 18 -14.31 30.88 21.34
CA LEU A 18 -13.86 31.97 20.48
C LEU A 18 -14.66 33.25 20.76
N GLN A 19 -13.98 34.41 20.79
CA GLN A 19 -14.63 35.71 20.91
C GLN A 19 -14.79 36.38 19.54
N ARG A 20 -15.75 37.30 19.41
CA ARG A 20 -15.92 38.09 18.17
C ARG A 20 -14.67 38.95 17.92
N GLY A 21 -13.92 38.65 16.86
CA GLY A 21 -12.67 39.34 16.51
C GLY A 21 -11.59 38.35 16.06
N ARG A 22 -10.32 38.77 16.11
CA ARG A 22 -9.17 37.91 15.77
C ARG A 22 -8.82 37.04 16.97
N ASN A 23 -8.95 35.73 16.81
CA ASN A 23 -8.51 34.74 17.80
C ASN A 23 -7.21 34.10 17.30
N ILE A 24 -6.28 33.78 18.22
CA ILE A 24 -5.02 33.10 17.90
C ILE A 24 -4.98 31.80 18.69
N VAL A 25 -4.85 30.68 17.98
CA VAL A 25 -4.68 29.35 18.57
C VAL A 25 -3.24 28.90 18.30
N LEU A 26 -2.50 28.56 19.36
CA LEU A 26 -1.12 28.10 19.28
C LEU A 26 -1.06 26.60 19.54
N VAL A 27 -0.55 25.84 18.57
CA VAL A 27 -0.35 24.39 18.67
C VAL A 27 1.14 24.09 18.55
N LYS A 28 1.72 23.38 19.52
CA LYS A 28 3.12 22.96 19.51
C LYS A 28 3.21 21.44 19.32
N LEU A 29 3.83 21.02 18.23
CA LEU A 29 4.01 19.60 17.89
C LEU A 29 5.50 19.23 17.93
N ALA A 30 5.81 17.99 18.33
CA ALA A 30 7.19 17.53 18.47
C ALA A 30 7.76 16.92 17.18
N THR A 31 6.94 16.23 16.36
CA THR A 31 7.36 15.62 15.08
C THR A 31 6.14 15.19 14.25
N ILE A 32 5.78 15.89 13.16
CA ILE A 32 5.03 15.32 12.00
C ILE A 32 5.28 16.18 10.74
N SER A 33 5.35 15.53 9.59
CA SER A 33 5.18 16.07 8.23
C SER A 33 3.68 16.29 7.95
N SER A 34 3.26 17.55 7.78
CA SER A 34 1.88 18.03 7.56
C SER A 34 0.95 18.05 8.80
N LEU A 35 0.23 19.17 8.98
CA LEU A 35 -0.74 19.43 10.05
C LEU A 35 -2.00 19.99 9.43
N GLU A 36 -3.15 19.37 9.69
CA GLU A 36 -4.46 19.88 9.32
C GLU A 36 -5.22 20.35 10.58
N ILE A 37 -5.83 21.53 10.53
CA ILE A 37 -6.61 22.08 11.65
C ILE A 37 -8.05 22.28 11.18
N LYS A 38 -9.00 21.66 11.87
CA LYS A 38 -10.43 21.75 11.59
C LYS A 38 -11.13 22.52 12.71
N LEU A 39 -12.02 23.44 12.35
CA LEU A 39 -12.81 24.22 13.30
C LEU A 39 -14.28 23.78 13.22
N ARG A 40 -14.83 23.28 14.33
CA ARG A 40 -16.21 22.80 14.44
C ARG A 40 -16.97 23.54 15.55
N GLY A 41 -18.29 23.63 15.42
CA GLY A 41 -19.19 24.11 16.47
C GLY A 41 -19.46 23.04 17.54
N ASP A 42 -20.21 23.43 18.59
CA ASP A 42 -20.62 22.50 19.67
C ASP A 42 -21.56 21.38 19.17
N ASP A 43 -22.17 21.58 18.00
CA ASP A 43 -23.00 20.62 17.27
C ASP A 43 -22.19 19.60 16.44
N GLY A 44 -20.87 19.76 16.38
CA GLY A 44 -19.96 18.88 15.63
C GLY A 44 -19.87 19.18 14.13
N PHE A 45 -20.53 20.23 13.63
CA PHE A 45 -20.45 20.66 12.23
C PHE A 45 -19.39 21.77 12.04
N PRO A 46 -18.85 22.00 10.82
CA PRO A 46 -17.92 23.10 10.56
C PRO A 46 -18.44 24.44 11.08
N ALA A 47 -17.59 25.19 11.79
CA ALA A 47 -17.97 26.47 12.37
C ALA A 47 -18.27 27.50 11.27
N THR A 48 -19.55 27.81 11.04
CA THR A 48 -19.98 28.76 10.01
C THR A 48 -19.55 30.20 10.36
N GLY A 49 -19.00 30.94 9.39
CA GLY A 49 -18.63 32.36 9.55
C GLY A 49 -17.21 32.61 10.09
N VAL A 50 -16.38 31.58 10.23
CA VAL A 50 -14.96 31.70 10.60
C VAL A 50 -14.10 31.55 9.35
N VAL A 51 -13.36 32.60 8.98
CA VAL A 51 -12.37 32.55 7.89
C VAL A 51 -11.00 32.26 8.48
N ALA A 52 -10.42 31.10 8.16
CA ALA A 52 -9.04 30.79 8.51
C ALA A 52 -8.10 31.49 7.52
N MET A 53 -7.17 32.31 8.03
CA MET A 53 -6.06 32.85 7.24
C MET A 53 -4.76 32.25 7.78
N THR A 54 -4.05 31.50 6.94
CA THR A 54 -2.67 31.10 7.22
C THR A 54 -1.80 32.36 7.15
N PRO A 55 -1.06 32.74 8.21
CA PRO A 55 -0.10 33.83 8.11
C PRO A 55 0.92 33.47 7.03
N GLY A 56 1.13 34.38 6.06
CA GLY A 56 2.02 34.16 4.93
C GLY A 56 3.42 33.77 5.38
N VAL A 57 3.77 32.50 5.18
CA VAL A 57 5.16 32.13 4.91
C VAL A 57 5.35 32.46 3.44
N ASP A 58 6.20 33.45 3.15
CA ASP A 58 6.67 33.74 1.80
C ASP A 58 7.47 32.53 1.29
N SER A 59 6.78 31.48 0.86
CA SER A 59 7.36 30.49 -0.06
C SER A 59 7.48 31.16 -1.42
N PRO A 60 8.58 30.97 -2.16
CA PRO A 60 8.75 31.56 -3.48
C PRO A 60 7.56 31.14 -4.35
N ARG A 61 6.70 32.11 -4.66
CA ARG A 61 5.55 31.90 -5.52
C ARG A 61 6.05 31.34 -6.84
N MET A 62 5.76 30.07 -7.05
CA MET A 62 5.73 29.45 -8.34
C MET A 62 4.80 30.31 -9.21
N LYS A 63 5.38 31.06 -10.17
CA LYS A 63 4.59 31.56 -11.30
C LYS A 63 3.92 30.32 -11.87
N ILE A 64 2.60 30.28 -11.76
CA ILE A 64 1.77 29.30 -12.42
C ILE A 64 2.15 29.43 -13.90
N GLY A 65 2.96 28.48 -14.39
CA GLY A 65 3.14 28.28 -15.81
C GLY A 65 1.75 28.15 -16.37
N SER A 66 1.44 28.94 -17.39
CA SER A 66 0.16 28.95 -18.06
C SER A 66 -0.29 27.51 -18.30
N SER A 67 -1.17 27.01 -17.44
CA SER A 67 -1.99 25.88 -17.78
C SER A 67 -2.65 26.33 -19.07
N ASN A 68 -2.42 25.60 -20.15
CA ASN A 68 -3.46 25.46 -21.15
C ASN A 68 -4.67 24.96 -20.35
N THR A 69 -5.46 25.89 -19.85
CA THR A 69 -6.88 25.72 -19.67
C THR A 69 -7.33 25.30 -21.05
N ALA A 70 -7.34 23.98 -21.28
CA ALA A 70 -8.47 23.41 -21.97
C ALA A 70 -9.66 24.15 -21.39
N VAL A 71 -10.33 24.92 -22.24
CA VAL A 71 -11.54 25.62 -21.90
C VAL A 71 -12.49 24.52 -21.48
N VAL A 72 -12.44 24.15 -20.20
CA VAL A 72 -13.54 23.52 -19.49
C VAL A 72 -14.64 24.52 -19.75
N ALA A 73 -15.58 24.13 -20.61
CA ALA A 73 -16.75 24.93 -20.87
C ALA A 73 -17.26 25.33 -19.50
N GLN A 74 -17.16 26.63 -19.17
CA GLN A 74 -17.75 27.13 -17.95
C GLN A 74 -19.19 26.63 -18.00
N PRO A 75 -19.64 25.87 -16.99
CA PRO A 75 -21.05 25.51 -16.93
C PRO A 75 -21.83 26.82 -17.06
N PRO A 76 -22.99 26.82 -17.74
CA PRO A 76 -23.74 28.04 -17.97
C PRO A 76 -23.82 28.80 -16.66
N GLU A 77 -23.27 30.03 -16.63
CA GLU A 77 -23.32 30.90 -15.47
C GLU A 77 -24.78 30.90 -15.01
N TYR A 78 -25.05 30.34 -13.83
CA TYR A 78 -26.36 30.39 -13.20
C TYR A 78 -26.61 31.81 -12.69
N THR A 79 -26.73 32.72 -13.65
CA THR A 79 -27.01 34.15 -13.53
C THR A 79 -28.31 34.44 -12.80
N LEU A 80 -29.18 33.44 -12.59
CA LEU A 80 -30.40 33.58 -11.80
C LEU A 80 -30.11 33.58 -10.29
N ALA A 81 -29.29 32.64 -9.80
CA ALA A 81 -28.99 32.52 -8.37
C ALA A 81 -28.19 33.72 -7.86
N GLU A 82 -27.19 34.16 -8.64
CA GLU A 82 -26.43 35.39 -8.33
C GLU A 82 -27.29 36.65 -8.42
N LYS A 83 -28.25 36.71 -9.37
CA LYS A 83 -29.23 37.83 -9.43
C LYS A 83 -30.18 37.84 -8.24
N PHE A 84 -30.59 36.68 -7.72
CA PHE A 84 -31.40 36.59 -6.49
C PHE A 84 -30.58 36.95 -5.24
N ALA A 85 -29.33 36.50 -5.14
CA ALA A 85 -28.41 36.86 -4.05
C ALA A 85 -28.10 38.37 -4.00
N GLN A 86 -28.07 39.04 -5.16
CA GLN A 86 -27.94 40.50 -5.24
C GLN A 86 -29.23 41.26 -4.88
N GLN A 87 -30.40 40.61 -4.87
CA GLN A 87 -31.71 41.25 -4.67
C GLN A 87 -32.18 41.33 -3.21
N GLY A 88 -31.52 40.68 -2.25
CA GLY A 88 -31.82 40.95 -0.84
C GLY A 88 -31.28 39.95 0.17
N ARG A 89 -30.93 40.46 1.36
CA ARG A 89 -30.55 39.67 2.55
C ARG A 89 -31.77 39.07 3.26
N ASP A 90 -32.71 38.47 2.55
CA ASP A 90 -33.88 37.82 3.16
C ASP A 90 -33.72 36.29 3.25
N ALA A 91 -34.51 35.67 4.13
CA ALA A 91 -34.44 34.23 4.41
C ALA A 91 -34.80 33.37 3.19
N GLN A 92 -35.64 33.87 2.28
CA GLN A 92 -36.00 33.17 1.04
C GLN A 92 -34.82 33.13 0.05
N SER A 93 -34.05 34.21 -0.07
CA SER A 93 -32.88 34.25 -0.94
C SER A 93 -31.79 33.30 -0.45
N LYS A 94 -31.54 33.25 0.87
CA LYS A 94 -30.61 32.27 1.47
C LYS A 94 -31.07 30.83 1.27
N LEU A 95 -32.37 30.56 1.39
CA LEU A 95 -32.94 29.23 1.16
C LEU A 95 -32.74 28.79 -0.30
N LEU A 96 -33.06 29.64 -1.26
CA LEU A 96 -32.88 29.34 -2.68
C LEU A 96 -31.41 29.15 -3.05
N GLU A 97 -30.52 30.00 -2.52
CA GLU A 97 -29.07 29.89 -2.74
C GLU A 97 -28.51 28.60 -2.13
N GLY A 98 -28.87 28.28 -0.88
CA GLY A 98 -28.45 27.06 -0.22
C GLY A 98 -28.96 25.79 -0.93
N LEU A 99 -30.21 25.77 -1.38
CA LEU A 99 -30.76 24.68 -2.19
C LEU A 99 -30.05 24.56 -3.54
N GLY A 100 -29.66 25.69 -4.15
CA GLY A 100 -28.85 25.70 -5.36
C GLY A 100 -27.47 25.07 -5.16
N TYR A 101 -26.81 25.35 -4.04
CA TYR A 101 -25.54 24.70 -3.69
C TYR A 101 -25.72 23.20 -3.39
N LEU A 102 -26.80 22.78 -2.75
CA LEU A 102 -27.09 21.35 -2.53
C LEU A 102 -27.28 20.62 -3.86
N ALA A 103 -28.10 21.17 -4.76
CA ALA A 103 -28.29 20.59 -6.09
C ALA A 103 -26.99 20.57 -6.90
N GLY A 104 -26.18 21.63 -6.80
CA GLY A 104 -24.85 21.68 -7.39
C GLY A 104 -23.92 20.59 -6.84
N ALA A 105 -23.93 20.37 -5.53
CA ALA A 105 -23.14 19.32 -4.88
C ALA A 105 -23.51 17.92 -5.41
N GLU A 106 -24.80 17.61 -5.51
CA GLU A 106 -25.27 16.33 -6.08
C GLU A 106 -24.84 16.14 -7.54
N VAL A 107 -24.89 17.21 -8.34
CA VAL A 107 -24.45 17.17 -9.74
C VAL A 107 -22.93 16.97 -9.83
N TYR A 108 -22.14 17.69 -9.03
CA TYR A 108 -20.69 17.55 -9.04
C TYR A 108 -20.24 16.16 -8.58
N ASP A 109 -20.86 15.62 -7.54
CA ASP A 109 -20.62 14.27 -7.04
C ASP A 109 -20.89 13.22 -8.13
N HIS A 110 -22.03 13.34 -8.83
CA HIS A 110 -22.36 12.45 -9.95
C HIS A 110 -21.31 12.45 -11.07
N TYR A 111 -20.64 13.58 -11.31
CA TYR A 111 -19.57 13.69 -12.30
C TYR A 111 -18.17 13.44 -11.73
N GLY A 112 -18.05 12.95 -10.49
CA GLY A 112 -16.77 12.69 -9.83
C GLY A 112 -15.95 13.95 -9.54
N ALA A 113 -16.56 15.13 -9.57
CA ALA A 113 -15.92 16.40 -9.27
C ALA A 113 -15.90 16.66 -7.75
N GLU A 114 -15.25 15.77 -7.01
CA GLU A 114 -15.29 15.66 -5.54
C GLU A 114 -14.99 17.00 -4.83
N ILE A 115 -13.99 17.76 -5.30
CA ILE A 115 -13.64 19.07 -4.73
C ILE A 115 -14.78 20.08 -4.89
N LEU A 116 -15.43 20.10 -6.06
CA LEU A 116 -16.56 21.00 -6.33
C LEU A 116 -17.80 20.56 -5.56
N ALA A 117 -18.02 19.25 -5.45
CA ALA A 117 -19.10 18.67 -4.65
C ALA A 117 -18.97 19.07 -3.18
N THR A 118 -17.78 18.87 -2.61
CA THR A 118 -17.44 19.24 -1.23
C THR A 118 -17.58 20.74 -1.01
N THR A 119 -17.03 21.56 -1.91
CA THR A 119 -17.12 23.02 -1.81
C THR A 119 -18.57 23.51 -1.86
N ALA A 120 -19.39 22.93 -2.73
CA ALA A 120 -20.81 23.27 -2.83
C ALA A 120 -21.56 22.82 -1.56
N ALA A 121 -21.27 21.62 -1.04
CA ALA A 121 -21.83 21.11 0.20
C ALA A 121 -21.50 21.99 1.41
N GLU A 122 -20.27 22.47 1.53
CA GLU A 122 -19.85 23.40 2.59
C GLU A 122 -20.58 24.75 2.49
N LYS A 123 -20.77 25.28 1.27
CA LYS A 123 -21.54 26.52 1.05
C LYS A 123 -23.02 26.34 1.40
N ALA A 124 -23.60 25.20 1.06
CA ALA A 124 -24.95 24.85 1.47
C ALA A 124 -25.08 24.80 3.00
N LEU A 125 -24.11 24.18 3.68
CA LEU A 125 -24.07 24.12 5.14
C LEU A 125 -23.87 25.52 5.77
N ALA A 126 -23.08 26.40 5.15
CA ALA A 126 -22.92 27.77 5.64
C ALA A 126 -24.22 28.60 5.59
N LEU A 127 -25.13 28.26 4.65
CA LEU A 127 -26.40 28.97 4.47
C LEU A 127 -27.58 28.31 5.20
N LEU A 128 -27.59 26.98 5.27
CA LEU A 128 -28.69 26.15 5.76
C LEU A 128 -28.28 25.20 6.89
N GLY A 129 -27.15 25.45 7.54
CA GLY A 129 -26.52 24.53 8.49
C GLY A 129 -27.33 24.23 9.74
N GLU A 130 -28.38 25.00 10.06
CA GLU A 130 -29.32 24.69 11.14
C GLU A 130 -30.35 23.60 10.75
N ASN A 131 -30.45 23.25 9.46
CA ASN A 131 -31.41 22.27 8.98
C ASN A 131 -30.83 20.84 9.08
N PRO A 132 -31.43 19.94 9.89
CA PRO A 132 -30.91 18.59 10.11
C PRO A 132 -30.89 17.72 8.85
N LEU A 133 -31.74 18.00 7.85
CA LEU A 133 -31.71 17.29 6.56
C LEU A 133 -30.48 17.69 5.73
N VAL A 134 -30.09 18.97 5.77
CA VAL A 134 -28.90 19.48 5.08
C VAL A 134 -27.63 18.94 5.74
N GLN A 135 -27.61 18.95 7.07
CA GLN A 135 -26.57 18.30 7.87
C GLN A 135 -26.45 16.80 7.56
N LEU A 136 -27.57 16.07 7.44
CA LEU A 136 -27.57 14.65 7.07
C LEU A 136 -26.99 14.42 5.67
N GLN A 137 -27.38 15.22 4.67
CA GLN A 137 -26.82 15.09 3.32
C GLN A 137 -25.32 15.40 3.29
N PHE A 138 -24.88 16.44 4.02
CA PHE A 138 -23.48 16.77 4.17
C PHE A 138 -22.65 15.58 4.70
N LEU A 139 -23.14 14.91 5.75
CA LEU A 139 -22.47 13.72 6.31
C LEU A 139 -22.40 12.55 5.34
N ARG A 140 -23.32 12.45 4.38
CA ARG A 140 -23.32 11.38 3.36
C ARG A 140 -22.31 11.65 2.25
N TRP A 141 -22.09 12.91 1.86
CA TRP A 141 -21.05 13.26 0.88
C TRP A 141 -19.63 13.09 1.41
N MET A 142 -19.43 13.27 2.72
CA MET A 142 -18.12 13.17 3.38
C MET A 142 -17.65 11.73 3.62
N ASP A 143 -18.10 10.74 2.84
CA ASP A 143 -17.90 9.30 3.08
C ASP A 143 -16.42 8.92 3.34
N GLU A 144 -15.48 9.62 2.69
CA GLU A 144 -14.03 9.49 2.87
C GLU A 144 -13.27 10.83 2.99
N GLY A 145 -13.98 11.90 3.36
CA GLY A 145 -13.36 13.23 3.41
C GLY A 145 -12.52 13.44 4.68
N PRO A 146 -11.50 14.32 4.64
CA PRO A 146 -10.61 14.54 5.77
C PRO A 146 -11.39 15.00 7.01
N LEU A 147 -12.56 15.64 6.87
CA LEU A 147 -13.21 16.31 7.99
C LEU A 147 -13.69 15.42 9.13
N TYR A 148 -14.04 14.14 8.93
CA TYR A 148 -14.57 13.27 10.00
C TYR A 148 -13.98 11.86 9.93
N SER A 149 -13.68 11.28 11.09
CA SER A 149 -13.43 9.84 11.14
C SER A 149 -14.71 9.05 10.83
N SER A 150 -14.54 7.82 10.32
CA SER A 150 -15.66 6.90 10.06
C SER A 150 -16.52 6.60 11.29
N SER A 151 -15.96 6.73 12.51
CA SER A 151 -16.69 6.53 13.77
C SER A 151 -17.55 7.75 14.12
N GLU A 152 -16.97 8.96 14.04
CA GLU A 152 -17.69 10.21 14.33
C GLU A 152 -18.83 10.44 13.35
N ARG A 153 -18.57 10.24 12.05
CA ARG A 153 -19.57 10.38 11.00
C ARG A 153 -20.77 9.48 11.29
N ARG A 154 -20.55 8.19 11.57
CA ARG A 154 -21.63 7.25 11.92
C ARG A 154 -22.42 7.70 13.16
N LYS A 155 -21.75 8.25 14.18
CA LYS A 155 -22.42 8.77 15.38
C LYS A 155 -23.30 9.98 15.07
N LEU A 156 -22.80 10.94 14.28
CA LEU A 156 -23.57 12.11 13.86
C LEU A 156 -24.74 11.72 12.95
N THR A 157 -24.51 10.83 11.96
CA THR A 157 -25.57 10.30 11.09
C THR A 157 -26.66 9.61 11.90
N ARG A 158 -26.30 8.85 12.94
CA ARG A 158 -27.27 8.20 13.84
C ARG A 158 -28.11 9.24 14.59
N ALA A 159 -27.48 10.25 15.19
CA ALA A 159 -28.19 11.33 15.88
C ALA A 159 -29.16 12.08 14.95
N MET A 160 -28.70 12.43 13.74
CA MET A 160 -29.51 13.13 12.74
C MET A 160 -30.69 12.29 12.25
N THR A 161 -30.46 11.00 11.96
CA THR A 161 -31.53 10.09 11.51
C THR A 161 -32.56 9.82 12.60
N GLU A 162 -32.15 9.69 13.87
CA GLU A 162 -33.07 9.56 15.00
C GLU A 162 -33.96 10.79 15.17
N GLN A 163 -33.37 11.99 15.10
CA GLN A 163 -34.13 13.24 15.16
C GLN A 163 -35.12 13.35 14.01
N LEU A 164 -34.64 13.19 12.77
CA LEU A 164 -35.46 13.36 11.57
C LEU A 164 -36.61 12.36 11.49
N LEU A 165 -36.39 11.10 11.87
CA LEU A 165 -37.44 10.08 11.85
C LEU A 165 -38.44 10.20 13.01
N ALA A 166 -38.05 10.88 14.10
CA ALA A 166 -39.00 11.24 15.17
C ALA A 166 -39.96 12.35 14.72
N GLU A 167 -39.51 13.27 13.87
CA GLU A 167 -40.33 14.34 13.28
C GLU A 167 -41.18 13.82 12.11
N ASP A 168 -40.58 13.07 11.19
CA ASP A 168 -41.24 12.45 10.04
C ASP A 168 -40.71 11.04 9.77
N ALA A 169 -41.50 10.04 10.21
CA ALA A 169 -41.18 8.63 10.03
C ALA A 169 -41.18 8.17 8.55
N THR A 170 -41.71 8.99 7.63
CA THR A 170 -41.79 8.68 6.19
C THR A 170 -40.69 9.35 5.37
N LEU A 171 -39.75 10.05 6.02
CA LEU A 171 -38.69 10.80 5.35
C LEU A 171 -37.64 9.86 4.72
N VAL A 172 -37.78 9.62 3.42
CA VAL A 172 -36.97 8.66 2.64
C VAL A 172 -35.45 8.87 2.79
N PRO A 173 -34.88 10.09 2.75
CA PRO A 173 -33.45 10.27 2.98
C PRO A 173 -32.96 9.79 4.35
N ALA A 174 -33.74 10.02 5.40
CA ALA A 174 -33.40 9.57 6.75
C ALA A 174 -33.57 8.04 6.89
N ILE A 175 -34.58 7.47 6.23
CA ILE A 175 -34.76 6.01 6.12
C ILE A 175 -33.55 5.35 5.44
N PHE A 176 -33.08 5.90 4.32
CA PHE A 176 -31.92 5.35 3.60
C PHE A 176 -30.65 5.42 4.44
N ALA A 177 -30.37 6.56 5.07
CA ALA A 177 -29.22 6.70 5.95
C ALA A 177 -29.29 5.76 7.17
N LYS A 178 -30.48 5.53 7.74
CA LYS A 178 -30.67 4.56 8.82
C LYS A 178 -30.49 3.12 8.34
N ALA A 179 -30.96 2.77 7.14
CA ALA A 179 -30.75 1.46 6.56
C ALA A 179 -29.26 1.17 6.29
N GLU A 180 -28.51 2.18 5.81
CA GLU A 180 -27.04 2.10 5.66
C GLU A 180 -26.35 1.83 7.01
N LEU A 181 -26.73 2.55 8.08
CA LEU A 181 -26.22 2.32 9.44
C LEU A 181 -26.54 0.90 9.94
N LEU A 182 -27.77 0.41 9.73
CA LEU A 182 -28.17 -0.93 10.11
C LEU A 182 -27.41 -2.02 9.32
N SER A 183 -27.15 -1.80 8.03
CA SER A 183 -26.34 -2.70 7.19
C SER A 183 -24.91 -2.78 7.72
N GLY A 184 -24.31 -1.64 8.07
CA GLY A 184 -22.96 -1.57 8.65
C GLY A 184 -22.85 -2.18 10.05
N ASP A 185 -23.96 -2.23 10.81
CA ASP A 185 -24.07 -2.94 12.09
C ASP A 185 -24.44 -4.44 11.91
N GLU A 186 -24.45 -4.96 10.68
CA GLU A 186 -24.85 -6.32 10.29
C GLU A 186 -26.32 -6.68 10.62
N ARG A 187 -27.16 -5.68 10.90
CA ARG A 187 -28.58 -5.82 11.23
C ARG A 187 -29.44 -5.80 9.97
N TYR A 188 -29.11 -6.66 9.02
CA TYR A 188 -29.67 -6.65 7.66
C TYR A 188 -31.19 -6.82 7.61
N ARG A 189 -31.78 -7.66 8.47
CA ARG A 189 -33.25 -7.87 8.49
C ARG A 189 -34.01 -6.60 8.86
N GLU A 190 -33.53 -5.87 9.85
CA GLU A 190 -34.16 -4.61 10.28
C GLU A 190 -34.01 -3.53 9.21
N ALA A 191 -32.87 -3.50 8.50
CA ALA A 191 -32.69 -2.61 7.36
C ALA A 191 -33.69 -2.91 6.23
N VAL A 192 -33.91 -4.20 5.93
CA VAL A 192 -34.87 -4.64 4.91
C VAL A 192 -36.30 -4.30 5.31
N GLU A 193 -36.73 -4.62 6.54
CA GLU A 193 -38.07 -4.28 7.04
C GLU A 193 -38.34 -2.77 6.97
N LEU A 194 -37.34 -1.96 7.33
CA LEU A 194 -37.43 -0.50 7.25
C LEU A 194 -37.60 0.00 5.80
N LEU A 195 -36.85 -0.58 4.86
CA LEU A 195 -36.90 -0.20 3.45
C LEU A 195 -38.18 -0.71 2.76
N ASP A 196 -38.64 -1.92 3.08
CA ASP A 196 -39.89 -2.48 2.57
C ASP A 196 -41.08 -1.61 2.97
N GLY A 197 -41.11 -1.15 4.23
CA GLY A 197 -42.11 -0.19 4.70
C GLY A 197 -42.10 1.13 3.91
N ALA A 198 -40.95 1.55 3.39
CA ALA A 198 -40.83 2.77 2.59
C ALA A 198 -41.40 2.64 1.17
N LEU A 199 -41.60 1.43 0.66
CA LEU A 199 -42.15 1.20 -0.69
C LEU A 199 -43.60 1.69 -0.83
N ASP A 200 -44.34 1.80 0.26
CA ASP A 200 -45.76 2.17 0.23
C ASP A 200 -45.98 3.65 -0.09
N TYR A 201 -45.05 4.51 0.30
CA TYR A 201 -45.23 5.97 0.21
C TYR A 201 -44.11 6.71 -0.55
N THR A 202 -43.06 6.03 -1.02
CA THR A 202 -41.97 6.67 -1.78
C THR A 202 -42.32 6.85 -3.26
N PRO A 203 -42.41 8.10 -3.78
CA PRO A 203 -42.41 8.34 -5.22
C PRO A 203 -41.05 7.94 -5.82
N GLY A 204 -41.04 7.16 -6.91
CA GLY A 204 -39.78 6.64 -7.46
C GLY A 204 -39.22 5.44 -6.69
N LYS A 205 -40.07 4.42 -6.47
CA LYS A 205 -39.78 3.16 -5.77
C LYS A 205 -38.49 2.46 -6.21
N TRP A 206 -38.01 2.69 -7.43
CA TRP A 206 -36.71 2.19 -7.91
C TRP A 206 -35.56 2.56 -6.97
N ARG A 207 -35.58 3.74 -6.33
CA ARG A 207 -34.55 4.17 -5.37
C ARG A 207 -34.51 3.27 -4.14
N VAL A 208 -35.68 2.86 -3.64
CA VAL A 208 -35.80 1.94 -2.50
C VAL A 208 -35.29 0.55 -2.88
N HIS A 209 -35.63 0.08 -4.08
CA HIS A 209 -35.11 -1.19 -4.59
C HIS A 209 -33.58 -1.19 -4.78
N LEU A 210 -32.97 -0.07 -5.21
CA LEU A 210 -31.50 0.03 -5.24
C LEU A 210 -30.91 -0.06 -3.84
N LYS A 211 -31.49 0.65 -2.86
CA LYS A 211 -31.03 0.59 -1.47
C LYS A 211 -31.19 -0.81 -0.86
N LEU A 212 -32.28 -1.52 -1.18
CA LEU A 212 -32.46 -2.93 -0.83
C LEU A 212 -31.37 -3.81 -1.46
N ALA A 213 -31.04 -3.59 -2.75
CA ALA A 213 -29.98 -4.33 -3.42
C ALA A 213 -28.59 -4.13 -2.80
N GLU A 214 -28.30 -2.94 -2.27
CA GLU A 214 -27.09 -2.67 -1.49
C GLU A 214 -27.08 -3.46 -0.17
N VAL A 215 -28.17 -3.43 0.61
CA VAL A 215 -28.28 -4.22 1.85
C VAL A 215 -28.14 -5.71 1.57
N PHE A 216 -28.76 -6.22 0.50
CA PHE A 216 -28.63 -7.62 0.09
C PHE A 216 -27.22 -7.98 -0.40
N ARG A 217 -26.47 -7.04 -0.98
CA ARG A 217 -25.06 -7.23 -1.32
C ARG A 217 -24.24 -7.44 -0.05
N ASP A 218 -24.40 -6.54 0.93
CA ASP A 218 -23.64 -6.56 2.17
C ASP A 218 -23.97 -7.83 3.01
N ALA A 219 -25.23 -8.27 2.98
CA ALA A 219 -25.69 -9.52 3.60
C ALA A 219 -25.33 -10.79 2.80
N ASN A 220 -24.77 -10.66 1.59
CA ASN A 220 -24.52 -11.75 0.62
C ASN A 220 -25.78 -12.57 0.25
N TRP A 221 -26.96 -11.95 0.24
CA TRP A 221 -28.24 -12.54 -0.17
C TRP A 221 -28.46 -12.36 -1.67
N ARG A 222 -27.85 -13.27 -2.46
CA ARG A 222 -27.69 -13.10 -3.91
C ARG A 222 -28.99 -13.12 -4.71
N MET A 223 -29.99 -13.91 -4.30
CA MET A 223 -31.26 -14.05 -5.02
C MET A 223 -32.15 -12.82 -4.82
N GLU A 224 -32.19 -12.34 -3.58
CA GLU A 224 -32.92 -11.14 -3.16
C GLU A 224 -32.32 -9.89 -3.82
N ARG A 225 -30.99 -9.80 -3.88
CA ARG A 225 -30.29 -8.76 -4.63
C ARG A 225 -30.68 -8.75 -6.10
N GLU A 226 -30.74 -9.91 -6.75
CA GLU A 226 -31.17 -10.00 -8.16
C GLU A 226 -32.60 -9.50 -8.35
N GLY A 227 -33.51 -9.90 -7.45
CA GLY A 227 -34.90 -9.46 -7.46
C GLY A 227 -35.02 -7.94 -7.35
N ALA A 228 -34.34 -7.35 -6.38
CA ALA A 228 -34.35 -5.91 -6.16
C ALA A 228 -33.80 -5.12 -7.37
N ILE A 229 -32.70 -5.56 -7.98
CA ILE A 229 -32.16 -4.93 -9.21
C ILE A 229 -33.15 -5.06 -10.38
N LYS A 230 -33.80 -6.20 -10.57
CA LYS A 230 -34.83 -6.39 -11.62
C LYS A 230 -36.04 -5.51 -11.41
N ASP A 231 -36.50 -5.35 -10.16
CA ASP A 231 -37.61 -4.45 -9.85
C ASP A 231 -37.25 -2.99 -10.10
N ALA A 232 -36.04 -2.56 -9.71
CA ALA A 232 -35.55 -1.23 -10.03
C ALA A 232 -35.53 -0.97 -11.55
N LEU A 233 -34.98 -1.91 -12.34
CA LEU A 233 -34.96 -1.85 -13.81
C LEU A 233 -36.36 -1.82 -14.42
N ARG A 234 -37.31 -2.58 -13.88
CA ARG A 234 -38.70 -2.60 -14.36
C ARG A 234 -39.41 -1.27 -14.13
N ILE A 235 -39.13 -0.62 -13.01
CA ILE A 235 -39.76 0.65 -12.63
C ILE A 235 -39.13 1.83 -13.38
N ALA A 236 -37.81 1.83 -13.54
CA ALA A 236 -37.07 2.91 -14.18
C ALA A 236 -35.98 2.39 -15.12
N PRO A 237 -36.35 1.88 -16.31
CA PRO A 237 -35.43 1.20 -17.23
C PRO A 237 -34.36 2.11 -17.84
N ASP A 238 -34.61 3.42 -17.93
CA ASP A 238 -33.69 4.42 -18.47
C ASP A 238 -33.06 5.32 -17.38
N SER A 239 -33.14 4.91 -16.10
CA SER A 239 -32.49 5.64 -15.01
C SER A 239 -31.00 5.28 -14.97
N LEU A 240 -30.12 6.27 -15.14
CA LEU A 240 -28.66 6.06 -15.12
C LEU A 240 -28.18 5.34 -13.84
N PRO A 241 -28.59 5.74 -12.61
CA PRO A 241 -28.24 5.00 -11.39
C PRO A 241 -28.70 3.54 -11.38
N VAL A 242 -29.88 3.25 -11.95
CA VAL A 242 -30.41 1.88 -12.01
C VAL A 242 -29.61 1.04 -13.00
N LEU A 243 -29.28 1.60 -14.16
CA LEU A 243 -28.45 0.93 -15.16
C LEU A 243 -27.04 0.67 -14.64
N GLN A 244 -26.45 1.60 -13.90
CA GLN A 244 -25.15 1.43 -13.25
C GLN A 244 -25.20 0.31 -12.20
N ALA A 245 -26.14 0.38 -11.25
CA ALA A 245 -26.28 -0.65 -10.23
C ALA A 245 -26.55 -2.05 -10.82
N ALA A 246 -27.30 -2.12 -11.92
CA ALA A 246 -27.51 -3.35 -12.67
C ALA A 246 -26.23 -3.84 -13.35
N SER A 247 -25.45 -2.95 -13.97
CA SER A 247 -24.16 -3.28 -14.57
C SER A 247 -23.20 -3.85 -13.52
N ASP A 248 -23.02 -3.15 -12.40
CA ASP A 248 -22.16 -3.58 -11.28
C ASP A 248 -22.60 -4.94 -10.71
N TYR A 249 -23.91 -5.15 -10.59
CA TYR A 249 -24.46 -6.44 -10.18
C TYR A 249 -24.07 -7.55 -11.19
N TYR A 250 -24.33 -7.34 -12.48
CA TYR A 250 -24.02 -8.33 -13.51
C TYR A 250 -22.52 -8.60 -13.64
N ALA A 251 -21.67 -7.58 -13.48
CA ALA A 251 -20.23 -7.72 -13.38
C ALA A 251 -19.84 -8.64 -12.20
N SER A 252 -20.43 -8.41 -11.02
CA SER A 252 -20.10 -9.18 -9.80
C SER A 252 -20.48 -10.66 -9.87
N ILE A 253 -21.46 -11.03 -10.70
CA ILE A 253 -21.87 -12.43 -10.92
C ILE A 253 -21.29 -13.03 -12.22
N GLY A 254 -20.45 -12.29 -12.94
CA GLY A 254 -19.86 -12.73 -14.21
C GLY A 254 -20.84 -12.79 -15.39
N ALA A 255 -22.00 -12.14 -15.31
CA ALA A 255 -23.01 -12.10 -16.37
C ALA A 255 -22.68 -11.05 -17.44
N GLN A 256 -21.55 -11.24 -18.12
CA GLN A 256 -20.90 -10.28 -19.04
C GLN A 256 -21.85 -9.73 -20.12
N ALA A 257 -22.70 -10.58 -20.72
CA ALA A 257 -23.62 -10.14 -21.76
C ALA A 257 -24.68 -9.14 -21.26
N ARG A 258 -25.11 -9.27 -20.00
CA ARG A 258 -26.08 -8.36 -19.38
C ARG A 258 -25.41 -7.06 -18.94
N GLU A 259 -24.21 -7.15 -18.36
CA GLU A 259 -23.36 -5.99 -18.04
C GLU A 259 -23.15 -5.10 -19.28
N ILE A 260 -22.66 -5.69 -20.39
CA ILE A 260 -22.46 -4.97 -21.67
C ILE A 260 -23.76 -4.32 -22.16
N ALA A 261 -24.90 -4.99 -21.99
CA ALA A 261 -26.19 -4.42 -22.40
C ALA A 261 -26.57 -3.19 -21.58
N MET A 262 -26.35 -3.22 -20.26
CA MET A 262 -26.61 -2.10 -19.36
C MET A 262 -25.69 -0.92 -19.67
N ASP A 263 -24.39 -1.15 -19.81
CA ASP A 263 -23.43 -0.07 -20.11
C ASP A 263 -23.64 0.53 -21.50
N ARG A 264 -24.01 -0.28 -22.51
CA ARG A 264 -24.40 0.27 -23.82
C ARG A 264 -25.66 1.13 -23.74
N GLN A 265 -26.61 0.80 -22.87
CA GLN A 265 -27.79 1.63 -22.65
C GLN A 265 -27.42 2.92 -21.91
N ARG A 266 -26.54 2.86 -20.91
CA ARG A 266 -25.98 4.05 -20.25
C ARG A 266 -25.33 4.99 -21.26
N LEU A 267 -24.46 4.48 -22.13
CA LEU A 267 -23.81 5.28 -23.17
C LEU A 267 -24.76 5.83 -24.25
N LYS A 268 -25.96 5.26 -24.44
CA LYS A 268 -26.97 5.88 -25.30
C LYS A 268 -27.59 7.13 -24.65
N LEU A 269 -27.76 7.09 -23.34
CA LEU A 269 -28.35 8.18 -22.55
C LEU A 269 -27.31 9.26 -22.22
N MET A 270 -26.09 8.84 -21.88
CA MET A 270 -24.96 9.68 -21.54
C MET A 270 -23.71 9.19 -22.30
N PRO A 271 -23.49 9.65 -23.55
CA PRO A 271 -22.37 9.20 -24.38
C PRO A 271 -20.97 9.48 -23.83
N GLY A 272 -20.85 10.40 -22.86
CA GLY A 272 -19.58 10.76 -22.22
C GLY A 272 -19.38 10.13 -20.84
N ASP A 273 -20.17 9.13 -20.44
CA ASP A 273 -20.03 8.44 -19.15
C ASP A 273 -18.69 7.67 -19.09
N PRO A 274 -17.70 8.13 -18.28
CA PRO A 274 -16.40 7.49 -18.22
C PRO A 274 -16.47 6.11 -17.56
N ASP A 275 -17.34 5.92 -16.57
CA ASP A 275 -17.49 4.64 -15.87
C ASP A 275 -18.08 3.57 -16.77
N ALA A 276 -19.07 3.93 -17.59
CA ALA A 276 -19.63 3.01 -18.58
C ALA A 276 -18.62 2.64 -19.67
N HIS A 277 -17.78 3.60 -20.11
CA HIS A 277 -16.68 3.31 -21.03
C HIS A 277 -15.63 2.38 -20.42
N LEU A 278 -15.25 2.60 -19.16
CA LEU A 278 -14.26 1.78 -18.47
C LEU A 278 -14.80 0.36 -18.20
N SER A 279 -16.06 0.25 -17.77
CA SER A 279 -16.73 -1.03 -17.54
C SER A 279 -16.80 -1.85 -18.82
N LEU A 280 -17.21 -1.23 -19.94
CA LEU A 280 -17.17 -1.89 -21.25
C LEU A 280 -15.76 -2.29 -21.66
N ALA A 281 -14.77 -1.42 -21.49
CA ALA A 281 -13.39 -1.75 -21.84
C ALA A 281 -12.88 -2.99 -21.09
N ASN A 282 -13.09 -3.04 -19.78
CA ASN A 282 -12.68 -4.17 -18.95
C ASN A 282 -13.43 -5.44 -19.33
N THR A 283 -14.74 -5.35 -19.53
CA THR A 283 -15.60 -6.52 -19.78
C THR A 283 -15.37 -7.10 -21.16
N LEU A 284 -15.19 -6.25 -22.17
CA LEU A 284 -14.83 -6.67 -23.52
C LEU A 284 -13.45 -7.34 -23.54
N ALA A 285 -12.47 -6.81 -22.79
CA ALA A 285 -11.16 -7.45 -22.64
C ALA A 285 -11.28 -8.86 -22.02
N ARG A 286 -12.08 -9.01 -20.95
CA ARG A 286 -12.33 -10.33 -20.31
C ARG A 286 -13.03 -11.32 -21.25
N THR A 287 -13.89 -10.84 -22.16
CA THR A 287 -14.57 -11.66 -23.16
C THR A 287 -13.78 -11.84 -24.45
N ALA A 288 -12.50 -11.46 -24.47
CA ALA A 288 -11.59 -11.52 -25.62
C ALA A 288 -12.01 -10.66 -26.84
N ASP A 289 -12.92 -9.69 -26.66
CA ASP A 289 -13.19 -8.62 -27.65
C ASP A 289 -12.22 -7.47 -27.40
N ILE A 290 -10.94 -7.70 -27.73
CA ILE A 290 -9.86 -6.77 -27.43
C ILE A 290 -9.99 -5.47 -28.24
N GLU A 291 -10.41 -5.57 -29.51
CA GLU A 291 -10.67 -4.39 -30.35
C GLU A 291 -11.78 -3.50 -29.78
N GLY A 292 -12.87 -4.11 -29.30
CA GLY A 292 -13.93 -3.40 -28.60
C GLY A 292 -13.44 -2.69 -27.34
N SER A 293 -12.56 -3.36 -26.57
CA SER A 293 -11.91 -2.77 -25.40
C SER A 293 -11.04 -1.56 -25.76
N LEU A 294 -10.14 -1.70 -26.74
CA LEU A 294 -9.26 -0.64 -27.21
C LEU A 294 -10.04 0.59 -27.69
N LYS A 295 -11.19 0.40 -28.35
CA LYS A 295 -12.06 1.50 -28.77
C LYS A 295 -12.51 2.36 -27.58
N HIS A 296 -12.92 1.73 -26.48
CA HIS A 296 -13.41 2.45 -25.30
C HIS A 296 -12.26 3.07 -24.48
N LEU A 297 -11.12 2.37 -24.33
CA LEU A 297 -9.93 2.92 -23.68
C LEU A 297 -9.40 4.17 -24.40
N ARG A 298 -9.39 4.18 -25.74
CA ARG A 298 -8.97 5.36 -26.52
C ARG A 298 -9.85 6.59 -26.28
N ILE A 299 -11.15 6.40 -26.03
CA ILE A 299 -12.06 7.51 -25.69
C ILE A 299 -11.70 8.09 -24.31
N LEU A 300 -11.46 7.21 -23.33
CA LEU A 300 -11.07 7.63 -21.97
C LEU A 300 -9.73 8.37 -21.96
N ILE A 301 -8.73 7.84 -22.66
CA ILE A 301 -7.38 8.43 -22.74
C ILE A 301 -7.40 9.76 -23.49
N ALA A 302 -8.28 9.94 -24.48
CA ALA A 302 -8.41 11.23 -25.15
C ALA A 302 -8.91 12.33 -24.19
N ASN A 303 -9.68 11.97 -23.17
CA ASN A 303 -10.18 12.90 -22.15
C ASN A 303 -9.18 13.10 -21.00
N ASP A 304 -8.44 12.05 -20.62
CA ASP A 304 -7.39 12.11 -19.61
C ASP A 304 -6.10 11.40 -20.08
N PRO A 305 -5.26 12.08 -20.88
CA PRO A 305 -4.04 11.48 -21.44
C PRO A 305 -2.98 11.14 -20.39
N ALA A 306 -3.03 11.79 -19.22
CA ALA A 306 -2.03 11.66 -18.16
C ALA A 306 -2.37 10.57 -17.14
N SER A 307 -3.54 9.93 -17.26
CA SER A 307 -3.95 8.87 -16.35
C SER A 307 -3.07 7.62 -16.51
N GLU A 308 -2.16 7.40 -15.56
CA GLU A 308 -1.31 6.20 -15.51
C GLU A 308 -2.17 4.92 -15.51
N PHE A 309 -3.31 4.94 -14.79
CA PHE A 309 -4.26 3.83 -14.77
C PHE A 309 -4.84 3.50 -16.15
N LEU A 310 -5.22 4.50 -16.94
CA LEU A 310 -5.76 4.26 -18.29
C LEU A 310 -4.66 3.83 -19.28
N GLN A 311 -3.46 4.40 -19.17
CA GLN A 311 -2.31 3.99 -19.98
C GLN A 311 -1.92 2.53 -19.70
N ASP A 312 -1.93 2.12 -18.43
CA ASP A 312 -1.73 0.73 -18.01
C ASP A 312 -2.74 -0.21 -18.69
N ARG A 313 -4.03 0.13 -18.64
CA ARG A 313 -5.09 -0.67 -19.28
C ARG A 313 -4.93 -0.74 -20.79
N LEU A 314 -4.49 0.34 -21.43
CA LEU A 314 -4.22 0.36 -22.86
C LEU A 314 -3.05 -0.55 -23.21
N ALA A 315 -1.94 -0.47 -22.49
CA ALA A 315 -0.78 -1.34 -22.72
C ALA A 315 -1.14 -2.83 -22.56
N GLU A 316 -1.89 -3.18 -21.50
CA GLU A 316 -2.39 -4.54 -21.27
C GLU A 316 -3.27 -5.03 -22.44
N ALA A 317 -4.23 -4.20 -22.87
CA ALA A 317 -5.13 -4.54 -23.98
C ALA A 317 -4.38 -4.68 -25.31
N LEU A 318 -3.43 -3.79 -25.61
CA LEU A 318 -2.61 -3.86 -26.83
C LEU A 318 -1.73 -5.12 -26.85
N ALA A 319 -1.13 -5.48 -25.71
CA ALA A 319 -0.35 -6.71 -25.58
C ALA A 319 -1.23 -7.95 -25.76
N ALA A 320 -2.43 -7.98 -25.16
CA ALA A 320 -3.39 -9.07 -25.34
C ALA A 320 -3.89 -9.19 -26.79
N ASN A 321 -3.94 -8.09 -27.54
CA ASN A 321 -4.26 -8.07 -28.97
C ASN A 321 -3.12 -8.60 -29.85
N GLY A 322 -1.95 -8.90 -29.28
CA GLY A 322 -0.73 -9.24 -30.02
C GLY A 322 -0.04 -8.04 -30.66
N ASN A 323 -0.54 -6.82 -30.47
CA ASN A 323 0.07 -5.59 -30.96
C ASN A 323 1.14 -5.10 -29.97
N LEU A 324 2.21 -5.90 -29.86
CA LEU A 324 3.28 -5.65 -28.90
C LEU A 324 4.00 -4.33 -29.16
N THR A 325 4.16 -3.91 -30.42
CA THR A 325 4.85 -2.66 -30.76
C THR A 325 4.16 -1.45 -30.12
N ASP A 326 2.84 -1.33 -30.28
CA ASP A 326 2.10 -0.22 -29.70
C ASP A 326 2.02 -0.34 -28.17
N ALA A 327 1.93 -1.56 -27.63
CA ALA A 327 1.95 -1.78 -26.19
C ALA A 327 3.26 -1.30 -25.56
N LEU A 328 4.40 -1.61 -26.18
CA LEU A 328 5.71 -1.17 -25.71
C LEU A 328 5.91 0.34 -25.88
N ALA A 329 5.38 0.95 -26.93
CA ALA A 329 5.41 2.41 -27.08
C ALA A 329 4.65 3.11 -25.93
N VAL A 330 3.51 2.57 -25.50
CA VAL A 330 2.79 3.06 -24.31
C VAL A 330 3.64 2.86 -23.05
N VAL A 331 4.22 1.67 -22.85
CA VAL A 331 5.11 1.39 -21.70
C VAL A 331 6.29 2.35 -21.64
N GLU A 332 6.94 2.67 -22.77
CA GLU A 332 8.04 3.64 -22.80
C GLU A 332 7.56 5.03 -22.40
N THR A 333 6.42 5.47 -22.94
CA THR A 333 5.83 6.78 -22.60
C THR A 333 5.52 6.86 -21.09
N MET A 334 4.99 5.77 -20.52
CA MET A 334 4.75 5.68 -19.08
C MET A 334 6.05 5.73 -18.27
N ALA A 335 7.08 5.01 -18.71
CA ALA A 335 8.39 5.04 -18.05
C ALA A 335 9.05 6.42 -18.11
N GLU A 336 8.89 7.16 -19.21
CA GLU A 336 9.42 8.53 -19.34
C GLU A 336 8.74 9.54 -18.41
N GLN A 337 7.46 9.33 -18.11
CA GLN A 337 6.65 10.26 -17.31
C GLN A 337 6.63 9.90 -15.82
N SER A 338 6.91 8.64 -15.47
CA SER A 338 6.79 8.13 -14.12
C SER A 338 8.04 8.39 -13.27
N PRO A 339 7.89 8.82 -12.00
CA PRO A 339 8.99 8.82 -11.04
C PRO A 339 9.45 7.40 -10.64
N ARG A 340 8.71 6.35 -11.03
CA ARG A 340 9.04 4.92 -10.80
C ARG A 340 8.96 4.12 -12.12
N PRO A 341 9.87 4.40 -13.07
CA PRO A 341 9.83 3.81 -14.42
C PRO A 341 9.94 2.28 -14.42
N GLU A 342 10.59 1.70 -13.42
CA GLU A 342 10.81 0.27 -13.30
C GLU A 342 9.51 -0.54 -13.27
N ALA A 343 8.42 0.03 -12.73
CA ALA A 343 7.13 -0.64 -12.65
C ALA A 343 6.52 -0.83 -14.06
N ALA A 344 6.51 0.22 -14.87
CA ALA A 344 6.03 0.17 -16.25
C ALA A 344 6.91 -0.77 -17.10
N LEU A 345 8.23 -0.62 -17.00
CA LEU A 345 9.19 -1.46 -17.74
C LEU A 345 9.06 -2.95 -17.37
N TYR A 346 8.78 -3.27 -16.09
CA TYR A 346 8.56 -4.65 -15.67
C TYR A 346 7.26 -5.24 -16.26
N LYS A 347 6.20 -4.44 -16.40
CA LYS A 347 4.99 -4.86 -17.12
C LYS A 347 5.29 -5.12 -18.60
N GLY A 348 6.03 -4.23 -19.26
CA GLY A 348 6.48 -4.41 -20.64
C GLY A 348 7.30 -5.69 -20.84
N ALA A 349 8.26 -5.95 -19.94
CA ALA A 349 9.00 -7.21 -19.91
C ALA A 349 8.09 -8.44 -19.84
N ARG A 350 7.11 -8.45 -18.92
CA ARG A 350 6.17 -9.55 -18.78
C ARG A 350 5.31 -9.75 -20.04
N ALA A 351 4.87 -8.66 -20.67
CA ALA A 351 4.12 -8.71 -21.93
C ALA A 351 4.97 -9.33 -23.06
N CYS A 352 6.23 -8.92 -23.22
CA CYS A 352 7.16 -9.50 -24.17
C CYS A 352 7.33 -11.01 -23.95
N LEU A 353 7.58 -11.42 -22.70
CA LEU A 353 7.78 -12.83 -22.33
C LEU A 353 6.53 -13.67 -22.60
N GLN A 354 5.34 -13.17 -22.26
CA GLN A 354 4.08 -13.88 -22.48
C GLN A 354 3.80 -14.11 -23.98
N LEU A 355 4.23 -13.19 -24.84
CA LEU A 355 4.11 -13.31 -26.31
C LEU A 355 5.29 -14.05 -26.96
N GLY A 356 6.18 -14.66 -26.16
CA GLY A 356 7.34 -15.41 -26.63
C GLY A 356 8.44 -14.55 -27.26
N ARG A 357 8.47 -13.24 -26.98
CA ARG A 357 9.56 -12.32 -27.38
C ARG A 357 10.59 -12.24 -26.27
N GLU A 358 11.32 -13.35 -26.08
CA GLU A 358 12.26 -13.50 -24.97
C GLU A 358 13.37 -12.45 -24.97
N GLU A 359 13.99 -12.17 -26.13
CA GLU A 359 15.08 -11.20 -26.27
C GLU A 359 14.69 -9.80 -25.77
N LEU A 360 13.52 -9.30 -26.20
CA LEU A 360 12.96 -8.03 -25.73
C LEU A 360 12.58 -8.09 -24.25
N GLY A 361 12.01 -9.20 -23.79
CA GLY A 361 11.69 -9.40 -22.38
C GLY A 361 12.93 -9.26 -21.49
N VAL A 362 14.03 -9.90 -21.88
CA VAL A 362 15.32 -9.80 -21.18
C VAL A 362 15.86 -8.38 -21.19
N GLU A 363 15.81 -7.67 -22.33
CA GLU A 363 16.26 -6.28 -22.42
C GLU A 363 15.52 -5.36 -21.42
N TYR A 364 14.18 -5.48 -21.35
CA TYR A 364 13.38 -4.71 -20.40
C TYR A 364 13.65 -5.12 -18.96
N LEU A 365 13.78 -6.42 -18.66
CA LEU A 365 14.14 -6.88 -17.31
C LEU A 365 15.51 -6.35 -16.88
N ASP A 366 16.48 -6.31 -17.79
CA ASP A 366 17.80 -5.74 -17.53
C ASP A 366 17.72 -4.24 -17.23
N ARG A 367 16.86 -3.49 -17.95
CA ARG A 367 16.59 -2.08 -17.62
C ARG A 367 15.95 -1.94 -16.24
N VAL A 368 14.99 -2.78 -15.89
CA VAL A 368 14.35 -2.81 -14.57
C VAL A 368 15.39 -3.02 -13.47
N VAL A 369 16.25 -4.03 -13.62
CA VAL A 369 17.30 -4.32 -12.62
C VAL A 369 18.35 -3.21 -12.56
N ARG A 370 18.68 -2.54 -13.66
CA ARG A 370 19.58 -1.37 -13.64
C ARG A 370 18.98 -0.18 -12.87
N LEU A 371 17.70 0.10 -13.08
CA LEU A 371 17.00 1.22 -12.44
C LEU A 371 16.70 0.92 -10.96
N SER A 372 16.27 -0.31 -10.68
CA SER A 372 15.95 -0.81 -9.35
C SER A 372 16.65 -2.15 -9.12
N PRO A 373 17.91 -2.12 -8.63
CA PRO A 373 18.67 -3.35 -8.34
C PRO A 373 18.01 -4.27 -7.31
N GLY A 374 17.19 -3.70 -6.43
CA GLY A 374 16.34 -4.41 -5.47
C GLY A 374 15.06 -5.01 -6.07
N HIS A 375 14.81 -4.89 -7.38
CA HIS A 375 13.65 -5.49 -8.03
C HIS A 375 13.83 -7.00 -8.23
N HIS A 376 13.77 -7.74 -7.13
CA HIS A 376 14.11 -9.16 -7.06
C HIS A 376 13.27 -10.05 -7.96
N ALA A 377 12.00 -9.71 -8.21
CA ALA A 377 11.15 -10.48 -9.13
C ALA A 377 11.66 -10.42 -10.58
N ALA A 378 12.25 -9.29 -10.99
CA ALA A 378 12.84 -9.14 -12.32
C ALA A 378 14.15 -9.91 -12.43
N ARG A 379 14.98 -9.83 -11.38
CA ARG A 379 16.24 -10.59 -11.30
C ARG A 379 16.01 -12.11 -11.34
N ARG A 380 15.02 -12.62 -10.59
CA ARG A 380 14.67 -14.06 -10.60
C ARG A 380 14.22 -14.50 -11.99
N GLN A 381 13.42 -13.69 -12.66
CA GLN A 381 13.02 -13.99 -14.05
C GLN A 381 14.21 -14.03 -15.00
N LEU A 382 15.15 -13.08 -14.88
CA LEU A 382 16.40 -13.09 -15.66
C LEU A 382 17.23 -14.35 -15.38
N GLN A 383 17.43 -14.70 -14.11
CA GLN A 383 18.18 -15.91 -13.70
C GLN A 383 17.58 -17.16 -14.33
N ARG A 384 16.26 -17.32 -14.24
CA ARG A 384 15.55 -18.45 -14.84
C ARG A 384 15.70 -18.51 -16.36
N ILE A 385 15.59 -17.37 -17.04
CA ILE A 385 15.73 -17.30 -18.51
C ILE A 385 17.17 -17.62 -18.92
N ARG A 386 18.16 -17.15 -18.16
CA ARG A 386 19.59 -17.39 -18.41
C ARG A 386 20.07 -18.78 -17.99
N GLY A 387 19.23 -19.57 -17.32
CA GLY A 387 19.60 -20.87 -16.77
C GLY A 387 20.59 -20.78 -15.60
N GLU A 388 20.61 -19.65 -14.89
CA GLU A 388 21.41 -19.48 -13.68
C GLU A 388 20.74 -20.21 -12.51
N SER A 389 21.55 -20.88 -11.68
CA SER A 389 21.04 -21.57 -10.49
C SER A 389 20.49 -20.57 -9.47
N GLU A 390 19.32 -20.85 -8.92
CA GLU A 390 18.78 -20.12 -7.77
C GLU A 390 19.45 -20.55 -6.45
N ASP A 391 20.06 -21.75 -6.41
CA ASP A 391 20.66 -22.38 -5.23
C ASP A 391 22.11 -21.95 -5.00
N PHE A 392 22.37 -20.64 -4.98
CA PHE A 392 23.72 -20.09 -4.84
C PHE A 392 24.43 -20.49 -3.53
N TRP A 393 23.67 -20.92 -2.52
CA TRP A 393 24.18 -21.34 -1.21
C TRP A 393 24.68 -22.78 -1.16
N SER A 394 24.24 -23.64 -2.10
CA SER A 394 24.46 -25.09 -2.04
C SER A 394 25.93 -25.50 -1.98
N GLU A 395 26.80 -24.79 -2.70
CA GLU A 395 28.26 -25.01 -2.69
C GLU A 395 28.90 -24.67 -1.35
N TYR A 396 28.31 -23.73 -0.61
CA TYR A 396 28.89 -23.20 0.62
C TYR A 396 28.26 -23.79 1.87
N SER A 397 27.03 -24.31 1.83
CA SER A 397 26.29 -24.72 3.03
C SER A 397 26.91 -25.90 3.76
N VAL A 398 26.92 -25.87 5.09
CA VAL A 398 27.39 -26.99 5.92
C VAL A 398 26.49 -28.22 5.75
N ALA A 399 27.11 -29.37 5.48
CA ALA A 399 26.44 -30.65 5.31
C ALA A 399 25.90 -31.18 6.64
N TRP A 400 24.79 -31.93 6.61
CA TRP A 400 24.13 -32.44 7.81
C TRP A 400 25.04 -33.37 8.64
N GLU A 401 25.86 -34.17 7.95
CA GLU A 401 26.79 -35.12 8.54
C GLU A 401 27.83 -34.45 9.44
N GLU A 402 28.24 -33.22 9.12
CA GLU A 402 29.15 -32.42 9.95
C GLU A 402 28.42 -31.88 11.19
N LEU A 403 27.16 -31.44 11.04
CA LEU A 403 26.40 -30.84 12.15
C LEU A 403 26.21 -31.79 13.32
N ILE A 404 25.96 -33.08 13.04
CA ILE A 404 25.73 -34.09 14.08
C ILE A 404 26.98 -34.46 14.87
N GLU A 405 28.18 -34.11 14.39
CA GLU A 405 29.43 -34.29 15.14
C GLU A 405 29.61 -33.22 16.23
N HIS A 406 28.92 -32.07 16.10
CA HIS A 406 29.01 -30.92 16.99
C HIS A 406 27.81 -30.83 17.96
N ASP A 407 27.32 -31.98 18.41
CA ASP A 407 26.11 -32.05 19.23
C ASP A 407 26.27 -31.39 20.61
N LEU A 408 25.30 -30.58 21.00
CA LEU A 408 25.26 -29.91 22.31
C LEU A 408 24.24 -30.57 23.23
N THR A 409 24.59 -30.65 24.51
CA THR A 409 23.82 -31.39 25.53
C THR A 409 23.39 -30.52 26.68
N ARG A 410 22.34 -30.97 27.39
CA ARG A 410 21.83 -30.28 28.59
C ARG A 410 22.84 -30.27 29.72
N GLU A 411 23.70 -31.29 29.81
CA GLU A 411 24.76 -31.36 30.82
C GLU A 411 25.78 -30.24 30.66
N GLN A 412 26.09 -29.85 29.41
CA GLN A 412 26.99 -28.73 29.11
C GLN A 412 26.32 -27.37 29.35
N PHE A 413 25.01 -27.26 29.06
CA PHE A 413 24.26 -26.01 29.18
C PHE A 413 22.94 -26.21 29.95
N PRO A 414 22.99 -26.29 31.30
CA PRO A 414 21.81 -26.66 32.11
C PRO A 414 20.67 -25.64 32.08
N ARG A 415 20.96 -24.38 31.73
CA ARG A 415 20.01 -23.26 31.68
C ARG A 415 19.41 -23.03 30.28
N ALA A 416 19.94 -23.67 29.25
CA ALA A 416 19.46 -23.46 27.88
C ALA A 416 18.30 -24.42 27.55
N ASP A 417 17.23 -23.87 26.98
CA ASP A 417 16.06 -24.65 26.54
C ASP A 417 16.26 -25.33 25.19
N SER A 418 17.08 -24.69 24.35
CA SER A 418 17.54 -25.16 23.06
C SER A 418 18.97 -24.71 22.81
N ALA A 419 19.63 -25.40 21.88
CA ALA A 419 20.98 -25.07 21.43
C ALA A 419 21.00 -24.93 19.91
N VAL A 420 21.69 -23.91 19.40
CA VAL A 420 21.84 -23.70 17.96
C VAL A 420 23.06 -24.47 17.49
N ILE A 421 22.83 -25.59 16.81
CA ILE A 421 23.91 -26.43 16.25
C ILE A 421 24.54 -25.73 15.04
N LEU A 422 23.72 -25.08 14.22
CA LEU A 422 24.16 -24.28 13.08
C LEU A 422 23.46 -22.93 13.08
N ASP A 423 24.22 -21.86 13.02
CA ASP A 423 23.79 -20.53 12.63
C ASP A 423 24.59 -20.12 11.39
N GLU A 424 23.97 -20.24 10.20
CA GLU A 424 24.65 -20.01 8.94
C GLU A 424 23.96 -18.91 8.13
N GLN A 425 24.73 -17.94 7.67
CA GLN A 425 24.30 -16.99 6.67
C GLN A 425 25.23 -17.04 5.46
N ILE A 426 24.68 -17.32 4.28
CA ILE A 426 25.39 -17.24 3.01
C ILE A 426 24.81 -16.07 2.22
N GLN A 427 25.56 -15.00 2.12
CA GLN A 427 25.15 -13.77 1.44
C GLN A 427 25.84 -13.66 0.09
N TYR A 428 25.03 -13.46 -0.94
CA TYR A 428 25.48 -13.25 -2.30
C TYR A 428 25.20 -11.82 -2.73
N MET A 429 26.27 -11.07 -3.00
CA MET A 429 26.23 -9.68 -3.43
C MET A 429 26.38 -9.58 -4.96
N TYR A 430 25.46 -8.87 -5.59
CA TYR A 430 25.52 -8.58 -7.02
C TYR A 430 26.42 -7.36 -7.30
N PRO A 431 26.96 -7.21 -8.53
CA PRO A 431 27.77 -6.05 -8.93
C PRO A 431 27.08 -4.68 -8.75
N ASP A 432 25.75 -4.67 -8.73
CA ASP A 432 24.92 -3.47 -8.53
C ASP A 432 24.65 -3.15 -7.04
N GLY A 433 25.25 -3.89 -6.12
CA GLY A 433 25.13 -3.68 -4.67
C GLY A 433 23.95 -4.40 -4.01
N SER A 434 22.94 -4.85 -4.77
CA SER A 434 21.87 -5.67 -4.21
C SER A 434 22.43 -6.99 -3.67
N SER A 435 21.75 -7.59 -2.70
CA SER A 435 22.15 -8.89 -2.18
C SER A 435 20.98 -9.80 -1.84
N ILE A 436 21.28 -11.09 -1.79
CA ILE A 436 20.38 -12.13 -1.33
C ILE A 436 21.13 -12.98 -0.31
N SER A 437 20.48 -13.25 0.82
CA SER A 437 21.05 -14.03 1.92
C SER A 437 20.23 -15.28 2.13
N TYR A 438 20.89 -16.43 2.10
CA TYR A 438 20.37 -17.68 2.61
C TYR A 438 20.74 -17.78 4.08
N VAL A 439 19.73 -17.83 4.95
CA VAL A 439 19.91 -17.98 6.40
C VAL A 439 19.40 -19.35 6.78
N ARG A 440 20.23 -20.17 7.42
CA ARG A 440 19.88 -21.48 7.93
C ARG A 440 20.22 -21.59 9.39
N GLN A 441 19.24 -22.01 10.19
CA GLN A 441 19.40 -22.26 11.60
C GLN A 441 18.94 -23.68 11.93
N VAL A 442 19.82 -24.44 12.58
CA VAL A 442 19.53 -25.79 13.08
C VAL A 442 19.56 -25.76 14.60
N ARG A 443 18.40 -25.96 15.24
CA ARG A 443 18.25 -25.91 16.69
C ARG A 443 17.94 -27.27 17.27
N LYS A 444 18.67 -27.69 18.30
CA LYS A 444 18.34 -28.87 19.09
C LYS A 444 17.52 -28.47 20.32
N ILE A 445 16.46 -29.23 20.60
CA ILE A 445 15.63 -29.04 21.79
C ILE A 445 16.23 -29.78 22.98
N LEU A 446 16.49 -29.07 24.09
CA LEU A 446 17.13 -29.62 25.28
C LEU A 446 16.14 -29.84 26.44
N THR A 447 15.05 -29.08 26.49
CA THR A 447 14.09 -29.09 27.61
C THR A 447 12.64 -29.14 27.15
N GLN A 448 11.72 -29.38 28.09
CA GLN A 448 10.29 -29.28 27.82
C GLN A 448 9.86 -27.83 27.55
N GLU A 449 10.48 -26.85 28.21
CA GLU A 449 10.26 -25.43 27.92
C GLU A 449 10.66 -25.09 26.48
N GLY A 450 11.74 -25.69 25.97
CA GLY A 450 12.15 -25.58 24.57
C GLY A 450 11.14 -26.18 23.59
N VAL A 451 10.49 -27.31 23.95
CA VAL A 451 9.39 -27.88 23.15
C VAL A 451 8.24 -26.87 23.02
N ASP A 452 7.83 -26.28 24.15
CA ASP A 452 6.71 -25.37 24.22
C ASP A 452 7.02 -24.03 23.51
N ALA A 453 8.26 -23.55 23.65
CA ALA A 453 8.70 -22.28 23.07
C ALA A 453 8.99 -22.35 21.56
N ARG A 454 9.39 -23.51 21.04
CA ARG A 454 9.85 -23.68 19.64
C ARG A 454 8.90 -24.45 18.74
N GLY A 455 7.75 -24.89 19.25
CA GLY A 455 6.71 -25.54 18.45
C GLY A 455 6.16 -24.66 17.31
N LYS A 456 6.33 -23.33 17.41
CA LYS A 456 5.95 -22.36 16.38
C LYS A 456 7.03 -21.32 16.20
N GLU A 457 7.40 -21.03 14.95
CA GLU A 457 8.39 -20.01 14.62
C GLU A 457 7.87 -19.13 13.48
N ARG A 458 8.18 -17.83 13.53
CA ARG A 458 7.92 -16.92 12.42
C ARG A 458 9.23 -16.68 11.67
N VAL A 459 9.21 -16.96 10.37
CA VAL A 459 10.35 -16.65 9.48
C VAL A 459 10.20 -15.27 8.86
N SER A 460 11.33 -14.57 8.72
CA SER A 460 11.39 -13.21 8.18
C SER A 460 11.53 -13.14 6.65
N GLY A 461 11.64 -14.30 5.98
CA GLY A 461 11.96 -14.40 4.55
C GLY A 461 11.17 -15.47 3.81
N GLU A 462 11.56 -15.70 2.55
CA GLU A 462 11.00 -16.76 1.69
C GLU A 462 11.51 -18.12 2.17
N LEU A 463 10.61 -18.98 2.63
CA LEU A 463 10.96 -20.28 3.21
C LEU A 463 11.58 -21.21 2.16
N VAL A 464 12.73 -21.81 2.50
CA VAL A 464 13.44 -22.81 1.67
C VAL A 464 13.36 -24.19 2.31
N ILE A 465 13.69 -24.28 3.61
CA ILE A 465 13.64 -25.51 4.40
C ILE A 465 12.89 -25.20 5.70
N ALA A 466 11.98 -26.07 6.09
CA ALA A 466 11.58 -26.20 7.48
C ALA A 466 11.25 -27.67 7.72
N ARG A 467 11.80 -28.25 8.79
CA ARG A 467 11.56 -29.65 9.15
C ARG A 467 11.92 -29.92 10.60
N THR A 468 11.23 -30.89 11.20
CA THR A 468 11.63 -31.47 12.50
C THR A 468 12.35 -32.78 12.23
N ILE A 469 13.57 -32.92 12.72
CA ILE A 469 14.38 -34.14 12.63
C ILE A 469 14.43 -34.76 14.02
N GLN A 470 13.85 -35.94 14.16
CA GLN A 470 13.83 -36.70 15.40
C GLN A 470 15.22 -37.28 15.71
N ALA A 471 15.47 -37.63 16.97
CA ALA A 471 16.73 -38.25 17.38
C ALA A 471 17.04 -39.59 16.67
N ASP A 472 16.02 -40.28 16.14
CA ASP A 472 16.17 -41.50 15.34
C ASP A 472 16.40 -41.23 13.83
N GLY A 473 16.48 -39.96 13.43
CA GLY A 473 16.63 -39.51 12.05
C GLY A 473 15.31 -39.32 11.29
N THR A 474 14.15 -39.59 11.90
CA THR A 474 12.85 -39.40 11.24
C THR A 474 12.62 -37.90 10.95
N VAL A 475 12.26 -37.57 9.71
CA VAL A 475 11.99 -36.19 9.28
C VAL A 475 10.48 -35.95 9.20
N LEU A 476 10.00 -34.86 9.80
CA LEU A 476 8.61 -34.43 9.76
C LEU A 476 8.49 -33.06 9.09
N GLU A 477 7.58 -32.96 8.13
CA GLU A 477 7.28 -31.71 7.41
C GLU A 477 6.43 -30.75 8.25
N PRO A 478 6.64 -29.43 8.12
CA PRO A 478 5.97 -28.42 8.91
C PRO A 478 4.56 -28.12 8.38
N ILE A 479 3.74 -27.50 9.24
CA ILE A 479 2.45 -26.93 8.85
C ILE A 479 2.64 -25.42 8.70
N THR A 480 2.58 -24.91 7.46
CA THR A 480 2.75 -23.49 7.15
C THR A 480 1.41 -22.76 7.21
N GLN A 481 1.35 -21.63 7.91
CA GLN A 481 0.17 -20.76 8.01
C GLN A 481 0.41 -19.40 7.33
N SER A 482 -0.64 -18.60 7.15
CA SER A 482 -0.53 -17.26 6.60
C SER A 482 0.36 -16.34 7.47
N GLY A 483 1.19 -15.52 6.82
CA GLY A 483 2.05 -14.54 7.51
C GLY A 483 3.39 -15.10 8.02
N GLY A 484 3.93 -16.14 7.36
CA GLY A 484 5.27 -16.67 7.66
C GLY A 484 5.38 -17.44 8.98
N LEU A 485 4.25 -17.82 9.58
CA LEU A 485 4.21 -18.65 10.78
C LEU A 485 4.31 -20.13 10.38
N ILE A 486 5.27 -20.83 10.98
CA ILE A 486 5.56 -22.24 10.77
C ILE A 486 5.28 -22.98 12.07
N GLU A 487 4.51 -24.05 12.00
CA GLU A 487 4.25 -24.95 13.11
C GLU A 487 4.98 -26.27 12.87
N PHE A 488 5.81 -26.68 13.84
CA PHE A 488 6.65 -27.86 13.76
C PHE A 488 5.94 -29.05 14.42
N PRO A 489 5.57 -30.10 13.69
CA PRO A 489 4.97 -31.27 14.30
C PRO A 489 6.03 -32.16 14.98
N GLY A 490 5.65 -32.77 16.10
CA GLY A 490 6.47 -33.78 16.77
C GLY A 490 7.72 -33.24 17.48
N VAL A 491 7.78 -31.94 17.78
CA VAL A 491 8.87 -31.36 18.59
C VAL A 491 8.91 -32.07 19.94
N LYS A 492 10.07 -32.65 20.27
CA LYS A 492 10.34 -33.35 21.53
C LYS A 492 11.78 -33.11 21.95
N ILE A 493 12.11 -33.39 23.21
CA ILE A 493 13.49 -33.30 23.71
C ILE A 493 14.41 -34.18 22.85
N GLY A 494 15.52 -33.60 22.40
CA GLY A 494 16.49 -34.22 21.50
C GLY A 494 16.16 -34.14 20.01
N ALA A 495 15.01 -33.59 19.62
CA ALA A 495 14.73 -33.28 18.21
C ALA A 495 15.49 -32.04 17.75
N TYR A 496 15.76 -31.97 16.43
CA TYR A 496 16.33 -30.82 15.75
C TYR A 496 15.26 -30.12 14.91
N LEU A 497 15.26 -28.79 14.91
CA LEU A 497 14.49 -27.95 14.01
C LEU A 497 15.46 -27.35 13.00
N ASP A 498 15.32 -27.71 11.73
CA ASP A 498 16.16 -27.21 10.63
C ASP A 498 15.32 -26.26 9.79
N VAL A 499 15.64 -24.97 9.84
CA VAL A 499 14.90 -23.89 9.18
C VAL A 499 15.86 -23.10 8.31
N ALA A 500 15.52 -22.92 7.04
CA ALA A 500 16.25 -22.06 6.13
C ALA A 500 15.30 -21.17 5.33
N TYR A 501 15.69 -19.91 5.14
CA TYR A 501 14.91 -18.92 4.40
C TYR A 501 15.81 -17.93 3.65
N LEU A 502 15.27 -17.32 2.61
CA LEU A 502 15.93 -16.27 1.84
C LEU A 502 15.48 -14.89 2.33
N VAL A 503 16.46 -14.08 2.70
CA VAL A 503 16.30 -12.64 2.95
C VAL A 503 16.87 -11.89 1.77
N ARG A 504 16.20 -10.82 1.38
CA ARG A 504 16.59 -10.03 0.21
C ARG A 504 16.79 -8.59 0.66
N ALA A 505 17.95 -8.03 0.33
CA ALA A 505 18.23 -6.63 0.56
C ALA A 505 18.17 -5.89 -0.77
N GLY A 506 17.55 -4.70 -0.75
CA GLY A 506 17.61 -3.78 -1.87
C GLY A 506 19.05 -3.45 -2.26
N GLY A 507 19.23 -2.95 -3.48
CA GLY A 507 20.53 -2.49 -3.96
C GLY A 507 20.46 -1.14 -4.64
N GLY A 508 21.64 -0.64 -4.95
CA GLY A 508 21.91 0.62 -5.61
C GLY A 508 23.42 0.84 -5.66
N PRO A 509 23.94 1.76 -6.48
CA PRO A 509 25.38 2.06 -6.61
C PRO A 509 26.05 2.33 -5.26
N LEU A 510 25.25 2.66 -4.24
CA LEU A 510 25.67 3.12 -2.92
C LEU A 510 24.94 2.40 -1.76
N GLN A 511 24.09 1.40 -2.05
CA GLN A 511 23.65 0.37 -1.09
C GLN A 511 24.60 -0.82 -1.26
N THR A 512 25.73 -0.76 -0.54
CA THR A 512 26.65 -1.89 -0.34
C THR A 512 26.53 -2.35 1.11
N LEU A 513 27.27 -3.38 1.53
CA LEU A 513 27.45 -3.76 2.94
C LEU A 513 28.07 -2.59 3.73
N ASP A 514 27.28 -1.55 4.03
CA ASP A 514 27.62 -0.42 4.89
C ASP A 514 26.91 -0.68 6.22
N GLY A 515 27.56 -1.42 7.12
CA GLY A 515 26.97 -1.77 8.42
C GLY A 515 26.18 -3.08 8.42
N ASP A 516 26.40 -3.94 7.42
CA ASP A 516 25.95 -5.33 7.52
C ASP A 516 26.75 -6.00 8.64
N THR A 517 26.03 -6.46 9.65
CA THR A 517 26.61 -7.04 10.87
C THR A 517 26.21 -8.49 10.99
N PHE A 518 27.14 -9.31 11.47
CA PHE A 518 26.89 -10.71 11.80
C PHE A 518 27.43 -11.00 13.19
N TYR A 519 26.61 -11.63 14.02
CA TYR A 519 26.93 -11.95 15.41
C TYR A 519 27.15 -13.44 15.54
N PHE A 520 28.30 -13.86 16.06
CA PHE A 520 28.64 -15.28 16.15
C PHE A 520 28.09 -15.95 17.42
N VAL A 521 27.29 -15.22 18.22
CA VAL A 521 26.66 -15.67 19.47
C VAL A 521 25.27 -15.04 19.57
N ASP A 522 24.34 -15.73 20.23
CA ASP A 522 23.01 -15.20 20.53
C ASP A 522 23.07 -13.86 21.30
N GLN A 523 22.48 -12.82 20.73
CA GLN A 523 22.42 -11.49 21.35
C GLN A 523 21.59 -11.45 22.63
N LYS A 524 20.72 -12.45 22.87
CA LYS A 524 19.96 -12.57 24.11
C LYS A 524 20.69 -13.35 25.20
N LEU A 525 21.76 -14.05 24.83
CA LEU A 525 22.57 -14.92 25.69
C LEU A 525 21.79 -16.11 26.26
N ASP A 526 20.75 -16.57 25.56
CA ASP A 526 19.86 -17.63 26.02
C ASP A 526 20.21 -18.99 25.37
N GLU A 527 20.75 -18.96 24.14
CA GLU A 527 21.07 -20.18 23.37
C GLU A 527 22.59 -20.32 23.08
N PRO A 528 23.22 -21.45 23.44
CA PRO A 528 24.60 -21.74 23.04
C PRO A 528 24.68 -22.15 21.58
N PHE A 529 25.77 -21.76 20.91
CA PHE A 529 26.00 -22.06 19.49
C PHE A 529 27.11 -23.11 19.36
N ALA A 530 26.97 -24.06 18.43
CA ALA A 530 28.03 -25.02 18.11
C ALA A 530 28.85 -24.56 16.88
N ILE A 531 28.16 -24.14 15.83
CA ILE A 531 28.76 -23.61 14.60
C ILE A 531 28.03 -22.31 14.26
N SER A 532 28.75 -21.20 14.20
CA SER A 532 28.24 -19.95 13.65
C SER A 532 29.12 -19.47 12.51
N ARG A 533 28.51 -19.25 11.34
CA ARG A 533 29.24 -19.07 10.10
C ARG A 533 28.58 -18.03 9.21
N TRP A 534 29.41 -17.11 8.70
CA TRP A 534 29.01 -16.16 7.68
C TRP A 534 29.89 -16.32 6.44
N VAL A 535 29.25 -16.54 5.30
CA VAL A 535 29.89 -16.61 3.99
C VAL A 535 29.40 -15.42 3.16
N LEU A 536 30.32 -14.58 2.73
CA LEU A 536 30.05 -13.45 1.84
C LEU A 536 30.67 -13.71 0.48
N VAL A 537 29.83 -13.88 -0.54
CA VAL A 537 30.22 -13.96 -1.94
C VAL A 537 30.06 -12.58 -2.57
N ALA A 538 31.17 -11.89 -2.81
CA ALA A 538 31.20 -10.53 -3.32
C ALA A 538 31.92 -10.43 -4.67
N PRO A 539 31.58 -9.48 -5.54
CA PRO A 539 32.35 -9.21 -6.75
C PRO A 539 33.71 -8.61 -6.39
N LYS A 540 34.76 -8.90 -7.17
CA LYS A 540 36.12 -8.34 -6.96
C LYS A 540 36.19 -6.82 -6.98
N THR A 541 35.20 -6.18 -7.59
CA THR A 541 35.07 -4.72 -7.66
C THR A 541 34.52 -4.12 -6.37
N ALA A 542 33.94 -4.91 -5.47
CA ALA A 542 33.42 -4.43 -4.19
C ALA A 542 34.57 -4.23 -3.18
N PRO A 543 34.77 -3.01 -2.64
CA PRO A 543 35.75 -2.79 -1.58
C PRO A 543 35.15 -3.29 -0.26
N ILE A 544 35.45 -4.52 0.14
CA ILE A 544 34.98 -5.09 1.41
C ILE A 544 36.09 -5.00 2.44
N SER A 545 35.84 -4.29 3.54
CA SER A 545 36.73 -4.23 4.69
C SER A 545 36.01 -4.75 5.94
N PRO A 546 36.36 -5.93 6.46
CA PRO A 546 35.81 -6.42 7.71
C PRO A 546 36.42 -5.67 8.91
N ILE A 547 35.57 -5.30 9.86
CA ILE A 547 35.93 -4.81 11.19
C ILE A 547 35.49 -5.85 12.20
N TYR A 548 36.44 -6.32 13.00
CA TYR A 548 36.20 -7.35 14.01
C TYR A 548 35.97 -6.71 15.38
N HIS A 549 34.90 -7.13 16.05
CA HIS A 549 34.55 -6.68 17.39
C HIS A 549 34.57 -7.88 18.34
N ASN A 550 35.32 -7.75 19.45
CA ASN A 550 35.47 -8.81 20.46
C ASN A 550 35.86 -10.19 19.90
N MET A 551 36.56 -10.18 18.77
CA MET A 551 36.98 -11.36 18.04
C MET A 551 38.34 -11.06 17.40
N ARG A 552 39.26 -12.00 17.48
CA ARG A 552 40.54 -11.94 16.77
C ARG A 552 40.65 -13.08 15.78
N PRO A 553 41.30 -12.86 14.61
CA PRO A 553 41.53 -13.91 13.62
C PRO A 553 42.28 -15.15 14.14
N ASP A 554 43.03 -15.02 15.24
CA ASP A 554 43.84 -16.06 15.85
C ASP A 554 43.22 -16.69 17.11
N ASP A 555 41.98 -16.31 17.47
CA ASP A 555 41.26 -16.92 18.59
C ASP A 555 40.97 -18.41 18.32
N GLU A 556 40.97 -19.22 19.38
CA GLU A 556 40.67 -20.65 19.28
C GLU A 556 39.24 -20.88 18.75
N GLY A 557 39.08 -21.79 17.78
CA GLY A 557 37.79 -22.06 17.15
C GLY A 557 37.38 -21.07 16.06
N VAL A 558 38.19 -20.04 15.78
CA VAL A 558 37.95 -19.08 14.69
C VAL A 558 38.75 -19.48 13.45
N THR A 559 38.07 -19.62 12.31
CA THR A 559 38.68 -19.81 10.99
C THR A 559 38.20 -18.72 10.04
N ILE A 560 39.13 -17.98 9.45
CA ILE A 560 38.84 -16.93 8.48
C ILE A 560 39.56 -17.25 7.16
N THR A 561 38.78 -17.37 6.07
CA THR A 561 39.35 -17.58 4.73
C THR A 561 38.89 -16.50 3.76
N THR A 562 39.74 -16.23 2.77
CA THR A 562 39.43 -15.33 1.66
C THR A 562 39.96 -15.96 0.40
N GLU A 563 39.04 -16.38 -0.46
CA GLU A 563 39.34 -17.10 -1.69
C GLU A 563 38.85 -16.29 -2.89
N SER A 564 39.64 -16.26 -3.96
CA SER A 564 39.27 -15.56 -5.19
C SER A 564 38.91 -16.57 -6.27
N THR A 565 37.64 -16.63 -6.65
CA THR A 565 37.09 -17.53 -7.67
C THR A 565 36.53 -16.73 -8.84
N GLY A 566 37.21 -16.77 -10.00
CA GLY A 566 36.77 -16.03 -11.20
C GLY A 566 36.72 -14.51 -10.97
N GLU A 567 35.55 -13.90 -11.15
CA GLU A 567 35.30 -12.47 -10.89
C GLU A 567 34.82 -12.17 -9.45
N ARG A 568 34.78 -13.19 -8.59
CA ARG A 568 34.27 -13.08 -7.22
C ARG A 568 35.36 -13.34 -6.19
N VAL A 569 35.11 -12.85 -4.98
CA VAL A 569 35.85 -13.14 -3.76
C VAL A 569 34.86 -13.71 -2.74
N VAL A 570 35.23 -14.83 -2.13
CA VAL A 570 34.46 -15.50 -1.09
C VAL A 570 35.18 -15.28 0.22
N TYR A 571 34.51 -14.59 1.14
CA TYR A 571 34.95 -14.44 2.52
C TYR A 571 34.18 -15.43 3.37
N THR A 572 34.89 -16.21 4.19
CA THR A 572 34.27 -17.11 5.15
C THR A 572 34.78 -16.76 6.53
N TRP A 573 33.86 -16.50 7.45
CA TRP A 573 34.11 -16.44 8.88
C TRP A 573 33.37 -17.59 9.53
N ASP A 574 34.12 -18.52 10.09
CA ASP A 574 33.61 -19.74 10.70
C ASP A 574 34.08 -19.77 12.16
N VAL A 575 33.12 -19.76 13.09
CA VAL A 575 33.37 -19.75 14.53
C VAL A 575 32.74 -20.98 15.16
N ARG A 576 33.59 -21.86 15.70
CA ARG A 576 33.21 -23.13 16.31
C ARG A 576 33.24 -23.04 17.83
N ASN A 577 32.17 -23.54 18.45
CA ASN A 577 31.93 -23.51 19.90
C ASN A 577 32.21 -22.14 20.55
N PRO A 578 31.64 -21.05 20.03
CA PRO A 578 31.85 -19.73 20.60
C PRO A 578 31.42 -19.71 22.07
N GLN A 579 32.20 -19.03 22.91
CA GLN A 579 31.87 -18.92 24.33
C GLN A 579 30.60 -18.08 24.50
N LEU A 580 29.63 -18.62 25.25
CA LEU A 580 28.41 -17.91 25.65
C LEU A 580 28.63 -17.28 27.04
N PRO A 581 28.71 -15.95 27.17
CA PRO A 581 28.78 -15.29 28.47
C PRO A 581 27.56 -15.61 29.35
N GLU A 582 27.77 -15.86 30.64
CA GLU A 582 26.67 -15.95 31.58
C GLU A 582 26.05 -14.56 31.82
N ARG A 583 24.71 -14.52 31.89
CA ARG A 583 23.99 -13.28 32.11
C ARG A 583 24.08 -12.86 33.58
N GLU A 584 24.65 -11.69 33.83
CA GLU A 584 24.80 -11.11 35.17
C GLU A 584 23.92 -9.86 35.35
N ALA A 585 23.54 -9.57 36.60
CA ALA A 585 22.82 -8.34 36.91
C ALA A 585 23.70 -7.12 36.61
N PHE A 586 23.16 -6.15 35.86
CA PHE A 586 23.86 -4.92 35.45
C PHE A 586 25.05 -5.11 34.50
N MET A 587 25.14 -6.24 33.80
CA MET A 587 26.14 -6.41 32.74
C MET A 587 25.94 -5.39 31.60
N PRO A 588 27.02 -5.01 30.88
CA PRO A 588 26.93 -4.22 29.65
C PRO A 588 26.05 -4.89 28.58
N SER A 589 25.72 -4.15 27.52
CA SER A 589 25.00 -4.73 26.38
C SER A 589 25.73 -5.99 25.87
N PRO A 590 25.03 -7.10 25.58
CA PRO A 590 25.66 -8.30 25.04
C PRO A 590 26.55 -8.04 23.81
N VAL A 591 26.17 -7.06 22.98
CA VAL A 591 26.93 -6.61 21.79
C VAL A 591 28.34 -6.11 22.12
N GLU A 592 28.57 -5.63 23.36
CA GLU A 592 29.90 -5.22 23.83
C GLU A 592 30.77 -6.39 24.28
N LEU A 593 30.20 -7.59 24.44
CA LEU A 593 30.88 -8.76 25.00
C LEU A 593 31.04 -9.90 23.98
N VAL A 594 30.08 -10.06 23.08
CA VAL A 594 30.06 -11.17 22.12
C VAL A 594 30.89 -10.85 20.88
N PRO A 595 31.49 -11.87 20.22
CA PRO A 595 32.18 -11.71 18.96
C PRO A 595 31.18 -11.39 17.83
N TRP A 596 31.46 -10.33 17.08
CA TRP A 596 30.70 -9.98 15.88
C TRP A 596 31.58 -9.24 14.89
N ILE A 597 31.09 -9.16 13.65
CA ILE A 597 31.80 -8.56 12.53
C ILE A 597 30.90 -7.54 11.85
N GLU A 598 31.49 -6.41 11.48
CA GLU A 598 30.90 -5.42 10.60
C GLU A 598 31.65 -5.46 9.27
N CYS A 599 30.95 -5.67 8.16
CA CYS A 599 31.54 -5.33 6.87
C CYS A 599 31.23 -3.88 6.56
N VAL A 600 32.28 -3.11 6.30
CA VAL A 600 32.18 -1.74 5.81
C VAL A 600 32.80 -1.64 4.42
N ASN A 601 32.19 -0.81 3.59
CA ASN A 601 32.83 -0.32 2.38
C ASN A 601 33.59 0.96 2.73
N PRO A 602 34.93 0.99 2.71
CA PRO A 602 35.69 2.20 3.00
C PRO A 602 35.43 3.25 1.93
N ARG A 603 34.60 4.24 2.27
CA ARG A 603 34.20 5.33 1.39
C ARG A 603 34.92 6.62 1.75
N ASP A 604 35.30 7.39 0.73
CA ASP A 604 35.68 8.78 0.95
C ASP A 604 34.41 9.65 1.12
N TRP A 605 34.59 10.91 1.54
CA TRP A 605 33.48 11.84 1.71
C TRP A 605 32.71 12.10 0.41
N ARG A 606 33.34 11.93 -0.77
CA ARG A 606 32.70 12.11 -2.07
C ARG A 606 31.73 10.96 -2.36
N ASP A 607 32.06 9.74 -2.00
CA ASP A 607 31.17 8.58 -2.14
C ASP A 607 29.99 8.67 -1.17
N ARG A 608 30.19 9.21 0.04
CA ARG A 608 29.08 9.52 0.97
C ARG A 608 28.21 10.68 0.47
N ALA A 609 28.81 11.73 -0.08
CA ALA A 609 28.07 12.85 -0.67
C ALA A 609 27.27 12.42 -1.91
N ARG A 610 27.84 11.57 -2.77
CA ARG A 610 27.11 10.91 -3.86
C ARG A 610 25.97 10.06 -3.33
N LYS A 611 26.12 9.40 -2.17
CA LYS A 611 25.05 8.57 -1.57
C LYS A 611 23.87 9.42 -1.15
N VAL A 612 24.14 10.52 -0.44
CA VAL A 612 23.09 11.48 -0.04
C VAL A 612 22.46 12.14 -1.27
N ALA A 613 23.27 12.45 -2.30
CA ALA A 613 22.77 12.97 -3.56
C ALA A 613 21.89 11.94 -4.26
N ASP A 614 22.32 10.70 -4.47
CA ASP A 614 21.53 9.65 -5.12
C ASP A 614 20.32 9.22 -4.28
N GLU A 615 20.39 9.15 -2.96
CA GLU A 615 19.25 8.82 -2.09
C GLU A 615 18.22 9.95 -2.06
N GLY A 616 18.67 11.22 -2.09
CA GLY A 616 17.79 12.38 -2.16
C GLY A 616 17.26 12.70 -3.57
N LEU A 617 18.03 12.38 -4.61
CA LEU A 617 17.74 12.67 -6.02
C LEU A 617 17.13 11.47 -6.77
N ARG A 618 17.27 10.22 -6.32
CA ARG A 618 16.51 9.09 -6.91
C ARG A 618 15.02 9.21 -6.64
N SER A 619 14.63 9.83 -5.53
CA SER A 619 13.24 10.24 -5.31
C SER A 619 12.79 11.43 -6.17
N VAL A 620 13.72 12.08 -6.87
CA VAL A 620 13.47 13.25 -7.72
C VAL A 620 14.23 13.05 -9.04
N MET A 621 13.75 12.14 -9.86
CA MET A 621 14.20 12.11 -11.26
C MET A 621 13.96 13.49 -11.88
N ASP A 622 14.95 13.95 -12.61
CA ASP A 622 14.82 14.99 -13.62
C ASP A 622 13.76 14.50 -14.64
N THR A 623 12.51 14.81 -14.37
CA THR A 623 11.50 14.87 -15.42
C THR A 623 11.67 16.22 -16.14
N PRO A 624 11.29 16.34 -17.42
CA PRO A 624 11.25 17.63 -18.09
C PRO A 624 10.52 18.69 -17.25
N LEU A 625 9.47 18.29 -16.53
CA LEU A 625 8.73 19.14 -15.60
C LEU A 625 9.59 19.63 -14.41
N ILE A 626 10.35 18.73 -13.78
CA ILE A 626 11.24 19.06 -12.66
C ILE A 626 12.45 19.86 -13.14
N ARG A 627 13.02 19.54 -14.31
CA ARG A 627 14.14 20.28 -14.91
C ARG A 627 13.73 21.68 -15.31
N ASP A 628 12.61 21.84 -16.01
CA ASP A 628 12.08 23.16 -16.37
C ASP A 628 11.74 23.94 -15.11
N ARG A 629 11.22 23.27 -14.08
CA ARG A 629 10.92 23.92 -12.82
C ARG A 629 12.18 24.34 -12.06
N ALA A 630 13.19 23.47 -11.98
CA ALA A 630 14.49 23.76 -11.37
C ALA A 630 15.19 24.90 -12.12
N LEU A 631 15.25 24.85 -13.46
CA LEU A 631 15.80 25.92 -14.30
C LEU A 631 15.07 27.25 -14.08
N SER A 632 13.73 27.24 -13.98
CA SER A 632 12.95 28.44 -13.68
C SER A 632 13.18 28.99 -12.26
N LEU A 633 13.58 28.12 -11.33
CA LEU A 633 13.86 28.47 -9.94
C LEU A 633 15.32 28.92 -9.75
N THR A 634 16.22 28.50 -10.64
CA THR A 634 17.65 28.86 -10.63
C THR A 634 18.00 29.97 -11.63
N GLU A 635 17.03 30.45 -12.42
CA GLU A 635 17.20 31.60 -13.31
C GLU A 635 17.65 32.84 -12.50
N GLY A 636 18.88 33.30 -12.75
CA GLY A 636 19.49 34.45 -12.07
C GLY A 636 20.41 34.13 -10.89
N LEU A 637 20.62 32.85 -10.56
CA LEU A 637 21.71 32.44 -9.66
C LEU A 637 22.97 32.22 -10.51
N GLU A 638 23.98 33.07 -10.36
CA GLU A 638 25.29 32.86 -10.96
C GLU A 638 25.94 31.61 -10.35
N ALA A 639 26.54 30.77 -11.19
CA ALA A 639 27.26 29.59 -10.75
C ALA A 639 28.66 30.00 -10.25
N ASP A 640 28.85 29.99 -8.94
CA ASP A 640 30.18 30.05 -8.29
C ASP A 640 30.79 28.66 -8.12
#